data_AF-A0A5C5ZWB3-F1
#
_entry.id   AF-A0A5C5ZWB3-F1
#
_cell.length_a   1.000
_cell.length_b   1.000
_cell.length_c   1.000
_cell.angle_alpha   90.00
_cell.angle_beta   90.00
_cell.angle_gamma   90.00
#
_symmetry.space_group_name_H-M   'P 1'
#
loop_
_entity.id
_entity.type
_entity.pdbx_description
1 polymer ?
#
loop_
_entity_poly.entity_id
_entity_poly.type
_entity_poly.pdbx_seq_one_letter_code
_entity_poly.pdbx_strand_id
1 'polypeptide(L)'
;MTQSLHRHHAMIALVMTMAWINCPECTAQDDHSSGKESSSLRLVSPEIPDLFQWTDTANVYVLRSADKALLFNLGDGLVVDQLSEIGVRQLEWVLLTDHHRENCQGFADATINGARVASSESERELLKNPTAFRRWYPKLGDKYSVYGASYVRPPAFPVAITTTLQPGEFFRWQGYEIKCLDTPGTSPGGMSFVIQYGDLKIAVTGSIMHDGARMANWFDSEWDYGFAKGVDTLIESVERLQGENIDIALPSQGPVIHHADEQLAEYAAKLKYFRTRYVRGYPVFDKDIAKRDPISQPTPVEHINRVTEHLYKLSHQHQGRNFAIIVSDNGRGLVLDCGLFPKQTLEEIVVGMRQHLGLKQIDAFWISHMHGDHFLLGPTMKEQYGAQAWTLDRIVDRCEHPRRYDFAALVSAYGDGFNGMTIDKAFRNGETVQWEGYTIHLDWMPGQTEFGCCLWLDIDGKRIAFTGDNLFGSPSDESQNGHEAVVCRNSCIFEEGYILGSKYLLDLKPDIVMGSHSYVMPEPEAFLQRYHAWSKEIAQLYRELLPQEDYEYGFDPYWVSAYPYRVDLTQATSQDVTISVRNFRDRPQHHRIRLRLPSGVTATPSILEGDVPADGRHEHTVKLTRTEPFRTEPFPAEKPNTDSNSKINTNVTDDTDGGVRIVPFDITLDTERHGELFDFLIRLPE
;
A
#
# COMPACT_ATOMS: atom_id res chain seq x y z
N MET A 1 46.36 -13.02 -6.32
CA MET A 1 47.26 -13.62 -7.34
C MET A 1 47.53 -15.05 -6.86
N THR A 2 47.07 -16.15 -7.45
CA THR A 2 46.72 -16.51 -8.83
C THR A 2 45.81 -17.76 -8.77
N GLN A 3 44.74 -17.76 -9.58
CA GLN A 3 44.14 -18.85 -10.40
C GLN A 3 44.55 -20.32 -10.11
N SER A 4 43.74 -21.38 -10.28
CA SER A 4 42.41 -21.66 -10.85
C SER A 4 42.30 -23.20 -10.99
N LEU A 5 41.08 -23.72 -11.23
CA LEU A 5 40.71 -25.00 -11.89
C LEU A 5 40.44 -26.28 -11.08
N HIS A 6 39.13 -26.52 -10.90
CA HIS A 6 38.30 -27.58 -11.51
C HIS A 6 38.26 -29.03 -10.98
N ARG A 7 37.05 -29.34 -10.47
CA ARG A 7 36.24 -30.59 -10.46
C ARG A 7 36.73 -31.79 -11.29
N HIS A 8 36.71 -32.97 -10.66
CA HIS A 8 35.79 -34.11 -10.93
C HIS A 8 36.26 -35.33 -10.12
N HIS A 9 35.34 -36.11 -9.55
CA HIS A 9 35.30 -37.59 -9.61
C HIS A 9 34.00 -38.08 -8.96
N ALA A 10 33.29 -38.94 -9.69
CA ALA A 10 32.04 -39.58 -9.32
C ALA A 10 32.27 -41.09 -9.05
N MET A 11 31.24 -41.70 -8.46
CA MET A 11 30.87 -43.12 -8.44
C MET A 11 31.60 -44.09 -7.50
N ILE A 12 30.85 -44.64 -6.53
CA ILE A 12 30.67 -46.09 -6.37
C ILE A 12 29.17 -46.38 -6.12
N ALA A 13 28.64 -47.34 -6.87
CA ALA A 13 27.29 -47.87 -6.83
C ALA A 13 27.15 -49.09 -5.92
N LEU A 14 25.95 -49.38 -5.41
CA LEU A 14 25.52 -50.76 -5.20
C LEU A 14 23.99 -50.91 -5.37
N VAL A 15 23.66 -52.01 -6.04
CA VAL A 15 22.39 -52.47 -6.61
C VAL A 15 21.56 -53.24 -5.58
N MET A 16 20.24 -53.06 -5.57
CA MET A 16 19.29 -54.16 -5.36
C MET A 16 17.95 -53.88 -6.07
N THR A 17 17.47 -54.87 -6.81
CA THR A 17 16.26 -54.86 -7.63
C THR A 17 15.32 -55.98 -7.18
N MET A 18 14.02 -55.73 -7.35
CA MET A 18 12.86 -56.66 -7.39
C MET A 18 12.25 -57.13 -6.06
N ALA A 19 11.02 -56.70 -5.78
CA ALA A 19 9.79 -57.44 -6.10
C ALA A 19 8.53 -56.66 -5.65
N TRP A 20 7.69 -56.27 -6.61
CA TRP A 20 6.34 -55.73 -6.37
C TRP A 20 5.33 -56.88 -6.48
N ILE A 21 4.45 -56.99 -5.48
CA ILE A 21 3.26 -57.86 -5.51
C ILE A 21 2.03 -56.94 -5.53
N ASN A 22 1.14 -57.20 -6.48
CA ASN A 22 -0.15 -56.54 -6.71
C ASN A 22 -1.10 -56.60 -5.50
N CYS A 23 -1.78 -55.48 -5.23
CA CYS A 23 -3.14 -55.46 -4.71
C CYS A 23 -3.86 -54.21 -5.26
N PRO A 24 -5.06 -54.33 -5.89
CA PRO A 24 -5.78 -53.23 -6.53
C PRO A 24 -6.82 -52.59 -5.59
N GLU A 25 -7.35 -51.44 -6.03
CA GLU A 25 -8.53 -50.68 -5.53
C GLU A 25 -8.26 -49.51 -4.57
N CYS A 26 -7.92 -48.35 -5.15
CA CYS A 26 -8.59 -47.05 -4.96
C CYS A 26 -7.76 -45.97 -5.67
N THR A 27 -8.00 -45.76 -6.96
CA THR A 27 -7.48 -44.60 -7.69
C THR A 27 -8.65 -43.67 -8.00
N ALA A 28 -8.79 -42.62 -7.19
CA ALA A 28 -9.36 -41.38 -7.68
C ALA A 28 -8.35 -40.81 -8.69
N GLN A 29 -8.80 -40.60 -9.92
CA GLN A 29 -8.00 -39.94 -10.95
C GLN A 29 -8.02 -38.43 -10.68
N ASP A 30 -6.90 -37.90 -10.22
CA ASP A 30 -6.55 -36.49 -10.39
C ASP A 30 -6.15 -36.30 -11.86
N ASP A 31 -7.03 -35.66 -12.63
CA ASP A 31 -6.78 -35.30 -14.02
C ASP A 31 -6.26 -33.86 -14.08
N HIS A 32 -4.96 -33.68 -13.83
CA HIS A 32 -4.27 -32.43 -14.15
C HIS A 32 -4.04 -32.34 -15.66
N SER A 33 -5.07 -31.89 -16.38
CA SER A 33 -4.94 -31.41 -17.76
C SER A 33 -5.05 -29.90 -17.79
N SER A 34 -3.95 -29.24 -18.13
CA SER A 34 -3.85 -27.80 -18.37
C SER A 34 -4.60 -27.45 -19.65
N GLY A 35 -5.87 -27.09 -19.52
CA GLY A 35 -6.72 -26.52 -20.56
C GLY A 35 -7.35 -25.24 -20.04
N LYS A 36 -7.58 -24.26 -20.93
CA LYS A 36 -8.42 -23.08 -20.63
C LYS A 36 -9.78 -23.58 -20.12
N GLU A 37 -10.01 -23.54 -18.81
CA GLU A 37 -11.39 -23.57 -18.31
C GLU A 37 -12.04 -22.27 -18.80
N SER A 38 -12.96 -22.39 -19.75
CA SER A 38 -13.89 -21.29 -20.01
C SER A 38 -14.69 -21.08 -18.73
N SER A 39 -14.71 -19.85 -18.23
CA SER A 39 -15.62 -19.45 -17.15
C SER A 39 -17.04 -19.91 -17.52
N SER A 40 -17.68 -20.63 -16.60
CA SER A 40 -19.04 -21.13 -16.73
C SER A 40 -19.78 -20.90 -15.42
N LEU A 41 -21.10 -20.75 -15.49
CA LEU A 41 -21.94 -20.65 -14.30
C LEU A 41 -21.99 -21.99 -13.58
N ARG A 42 -21.42 -22.04 -12.38
CA ARG A 42 -21.37 -23.25 -11.54
C ARG A 42 -22.33 -23.11 -10.37
N LEU A 43 -23.01 -24.17 -9.97
CA LEU A 43 -23.78 -24.16 -8.73
C LEU A 43 -22.83 -23.99 -7.53
N VAL A 44 -23.19 -23.13 -6.58
CA VAL A 44 -22.45 -22.96 -5.33
C VAL A 44 -22.51 -24.24 -4.50
N SER A 45 -23.68 -24.85 -4.41
CA SER A 45 -23.89 -26.16 -3.79
C SER A 45 -25.12 -26.83 -4.40
N PRO A 46 -25.16 -28.16 -4.55
CA PRO A 46 -26.36 -28.89 -4.96
C PRO A 46 -27.58 -28.63 -4.07
N GLU A 47 -27.36 -28.27 -2.80
CA GLU A 47 -28.43 -27.95 -1.83
C GLU A 47 -29.08 -26.58 -2.07
N ILE A 48 -28.45 -25.74 -2.91
CA ILE A 48 -28.88 -24.38 -3.21
C ILE A 48 -29.03 -24.23 -4.75
N PRO A 49 -30.04 -24.88 -5.35
CA PRO A 49 -30.15 -25.03 -6.81
C PRO A 49 -30.38 -23.72 -7.59
N ASP A 50 -30.62 -22.62 -6.88
CA ASP A 50 -30.87 -21.29 -7.44
C ASP A 50 -29.70 -20.31 -7.23
N LEU A 51 -28.58 -20.77 -6.67
CA LEU A 51 -27.41 -19.92 -6.45
C LEU A 51 -26.21 -20.43 -7.26
N PHE A 52 -25.72 -19.57 -8.14
CA PHE A 52 -24.61 -19.86 -9.04
C PHE A 52 -23.44 -18.92 -8.78
N GLN A 53 -22.25 -19.37 -9.13
CA GLN A 53 -21.00 -18.62 -9.12
C GLN A 53 -20.47 -18.51 -10.55
N TRP A 54 -20.06 -17.30 -10.91
CA TRP A 54 -19.23 -16.99 -12.05
C TRP A 54 -17.91 -16.41 -11.53
N THR A 55 -16.78 -16.82 -12.10
CA THR A 55 -15.46 -16.32 -11.69
C THR A 55 -14.76 -15.71 -12.88
N ASP A 56 -14.40 -14.43 -12.76
CA ASP A 56 -13.62 -13.65 -13.72
C ASP A 56 -12.49 -12.87 -13.03
N THR A 57 -12.56 -11.54 -13.00
CA THR A 57 -11.74 -10.67 -12.14
C THR A 57 -12.12 -10.78 -10.67
N ALA A 58 -13.37 -11.17 -10.40
CA ALA A 58 -13.88 -11.50 -9.08
C ALA A 58 -14.91 -12.64 -9.18
N ASN A 59 -15.37 -13.12 -8.04
CA ASN A 59 -16.55 -13.96 -7.97
C ASN A 59 -17.81 -13.09 -8.06
N VAL A 60 -18.67 -13.42 -9.01
CA VAL A 60 -20.02 -12.90 -9.15
C VAL A 60 -20.99 -14.00 -8.78
N TYR A 61 -21.89 -13.72 -7.83
CA TYR A 61 -22.91 -14.68 -7.42
C TYR A 61 -24.26 -14.33 -8.03
N VAL A 62 -24.89 -15.32 -8.67
CA VAL A 62 -26.18 -15.19 -9.34
C VAL A 62 -27.25 -15.88 -8.50
N LEU A 63 -28.16 -15.10 -7.93
CA LEU A 63 -29.37 -15.64 -7.31
C LEU A 63 -30.49 -15.63 -8.34
N ARG A 64 -30.99 -16.82 -8.66
CA ARG A 64 -32.07 -17.04 -9.63
C ARG A 64 -33.42 -17.13 -8.93
N SER A 65 -34.46 -16.61 -9.58
CA SER A 65 -35.85 -16.90 -9.25
C SER A 65 -36.65 -16.98 -10.55
N ALA A 66 -37.15 -18.18 -10.88
CA ALA A 66 -37.75 -18.48 -12.18
C ALA A 66 -36.84 -18.04 -13.35
N ASP A 67 -37.28 -17.11 -14.19
CA ASP A 67 -36.52 -16.57 -15.33
C ASP A 67 -35.84 -15.22 -15.03
N LYS A 68 -35.68 -14.88 -13.75
CA LYS A 68 -35.09 -13.61 -13.28
C LYS A 68 -33.83 -13.85 -12.46
N ALA A 69 -32.93 -12.87 -12.49
CA ALA A 69 -31.71 -12.89 -11.68
C ALA A 69 -31.49 -11.59 -10.89
N LEU A 70 -30.83 -11.77 -9.75
CA LEU A 70 -30.10 -10.76 -9.00
C LEU A 70 -28.63 -11.18 -8.97
N LEU A 71 -27.72 -10.24 -9.24
CA LEU A 71 -26.28 -10.44 -9.12
C LEU A 71 -25.75 -9.78 -7.85
N PHE A 72 -24.78 -10.44 -7.22
CA PHE A 72 -23.88 -9.81 -6.27
C PHE A 72 -22.55 -9.56 -6.96
N ASN A 73 -22.17 -8.28 -7.04
CA ASN A 73 -21.11 -7.76 -7.89
C ASN A 73 -21.37 -7.99 -9.38
N LEU A 74 -20.52 -7.44 -10.24
CA LEU A 74 -20.63 -7.55 -11.70
C LEU A 74 -19.37 -8.16 -12.34
N GLY A 75 -18.23 -8.12 -11.64
CA GLY A 75 -16.97 -8.61 -12.20
C GLY A 75 -16.57 -7.79 -13.43
N ASP A 76 -16.19 -8.49 -14.49
CA ASP A 76 -15.96 -7.87 -15.81
C ASP A 76 -17.23 -7.73 -16.66
N GLY A 77 -18.37 -8.23 -16.17
CA GLY A 77 -19.68 -8.13 -16.78
C GLY A 77 -20.03 -9.22 -17.79
N LEU A 78 -19.11 -10.13 -18.15
CA LEU A 78 -19.39 -11.23 -19.09
C LEU A 78 -20.46 -12.20 -18.60
N VAL A 79 -20.65 -12.30 -17.29
CA VAL A 79 -21.71 -13.11 -16.66
C VAL A 79 -23.11 -12.78 -17.22
N VAL A 80 -23.35 -11.51 -17.60
CA VAL A 80 -24.67 -11.05 -18.08
C VAL A 80 -25.06 -11.79 -19.36
N ASP A 81 -24.10 -12.06 -20.23
CA ASP A 81 -24.32 -12.78 -21.49
C ASP A 81 -24.58 -14.28 -21.26
N GLN A 82 -24.11 -14.82 -20.13
CA GLN A 82 -24.22 -16.24 -19.79
C GLN A 82 -25.49 -16.58 -18.99
N LEU A 83 -26.23 -15.58 -18.50
CA LEU A 83 -27.45 -15.80 -17.69
C LEU A 83 -28.49 -16.71 -18.39
N SER A 84 -28.57 -16.66 -19.71
CA SER A 84 -29.49 -17.49 -20.48
C SER A 84 -29.23 -19.00 -20.35
N GLU A 85 -27.99 -19.41 -20.05
CA GLU A 85 -27.60 -20.81 -19.87
C GLU A 85 -28.29 -21.46 -18.67
N ILE A 86 -28.60 -20.66 -17.64
CA ILE A 86 -29.29 -21.12 -16.42
C ILE A 86 -30.80 -20.80 -16.44
N GLY A 87 -31.33 -20.42 -17.62
CA GLY A 87 -32.75 -20.16 -17.84
C GLY A 87 -33.20 -18.74 -17.49
N VAL A 88 -32.28 -17.82 -17.20
CA VAL A 88 -32.60 -16.42 -16.88
C VAL A 88 -32.80 -15.62 -18.17
N ARG A 89 -33.89 -14.83 -18.21
CA ARG A 89 -34.24 -13.93 -19.31
C ARG A 89 -34.14 -12.45 -18.92
N GLN A 90 -34.14 -12.14 -17.63
CA GLN A 90 -34.14 -10.78 -17.13
C GLN A 90 -33.22 -10.64 -15.90
N LEU A 91 -32.22 -9.78 -16.01
CA LEU A 91 -31.48 -9.26 -14.87
C LEU A 91 -32.27 -8.11 -14.25
N GLU A 92 -32.66 -8.21 -12.98
CA GLU A 92 -33.43 -7.15 -12.30
C GLU A 92 -32.55 -6.25 -11.41
N TRP A 93 -31.52 -6.83 -10.80
CA TRP A 93 -30.69 -6.14 -9.82
C TRP A 93 -29.22 -6.56 -9.86
N VAL A 94 -28.34 -5.60 -9.58
CA VAL A 94 -26.94 -5.82 -9.21
C VAL A 94 -26.72 -5.18 -7.83
N LEU A 95 -26.33 -5.98 -6.85
CA LEU A 95 -25.96 -5.53 -5.50
C LEU A 95 -24.44 -5.53 -5.38
N LEU A 96 -23.83 -4.38 -5.12
CA LEU A 96 -22.39 -4.25 -4.94
C LEU A 96 -22.02 -4.40 -3.47
N THR A 97 -21.03 -5.26 -3.18
CA THR A 97 -20.47 -5.40 -1.83
C THR A 97 -19.61 -4.20 -1.44
N ASP A 98 -18.89 -3.62 -2.40
CA ASP A 98 -18.02 -2.46 -2.21
C ASP A 98 -17.75 -1.74 -3.57
N HIS A 99 -16.84 -0.76 -3.56
CA HIS A 99 -16.45 0.02 -4.73
C HIS A 99 -15.24 -0.53 -5.50
N HIS A 100 -14.64 -1.65 -5.06
CA HIS A 100 -13.39 -2.12 -5.66
C HIS A 100 -13.60 -2.48 -7.13
N ARG A 101 -12.62 -2.13 -7.96
CA ARG A 101 -12.72 -2.22 -9.43
C ARG A 101 -12.99 -3.63 -9.93
N GLU A 102 -12.34 -4.63 -9.38
CA GLU A 102 -12.54 -6.04 -9.75
C GLU A 102 -14.00 -6.50 -9.57
N ASN A 103 -14.76 -5.87 -8.66
CA ASN A 103 -16.17 -6.18 -8.42
C ASN A 103 -17.13 -5.46 -9.40
N CYS A 104 -16.69 -4.38 -10.04
CA CYS A 104 -17.60 -3.47 -10.76
C CYS A 104 -17.08 -2.95 -12.12
N GLN A 105 -15.88 -3.30 -12.55
CA GLN A 105 -15.27 -2.82 -13.80
C GLN A 105 -16.13 -3.12 -15.05
N GLY A 106 -16.95 -4.16 -15.00
CA GLY A 106 -17.91 -4.50 -16.05
C GLY A 106 -18.92 -3.40 -16.39
N PHE A 107 -19.17 -2.42 -15.52
CA PHE A 107 -20.06 -1.30 -15.85
C PHE A 107 -19.57 -0.44 -17.02
N ALA A 108 -18.31 -0.56 -17.44
CA ALA A 108 -17.75 0.16 -18.57
C ALA A 108 -18.34 -0.34 -19.90
N ASP A 109 -18.50 -1.66 -19.98
CA ASP A 109 -18.65 -2.38 -21.24
C ASP A 109 -19.98 -3.18 -21.29
N ALA A 110 -20.47 -3.64 -20.13
CA ALA A 110 -21.62 -4.53 -20.05
C ALA A 110 -22.96 -3.78 -20.18
N THR A 111 -23.85 -4.32 -21.02
CA THR A 111 -25.23 -3.82 -21.12
C THR A 111 -26.11 -4.54 -20.11
N ILE A 112 -26.33 -3.93 -18.94
CA ILE A 112 -27.18 -4.50 -17.88
C ILE A 112 -28.70 -4.35 -18.13
N ASN A 113 -29.12 -4.00 -19.35
CA ASN A 113 -30.51 -4.01 -19.84
C ASN A 113 -31.59 -3.44 -18.89
N GLY A 114 -31.29 -2.33 -18.20
CA GLY A 114 -32.25 -1.66 -17.30
C GLY A 114 -32.35 -2.27 -15.90
N ALA A 115 -31.46 -3.20 -15.55
CA ALA A 115 -31.28 -3.65 -14.18
C ALA A 115 -30.94 -2.47 -13.26
N ARG A 116 -31.43 -2.52 -12.03
CA ARG A 116 -31.15 -1.51 -11.02
C ARG A 116 -29.88 -1.88 -10.27
N VAL A 117 -29.11 -0.86 -9.89
CA VAL A 117 -27.86 -1.06 -9.13
C VAL A 117 -28.07 -0.55 -7.72
N ALA A 118 -27.68 -1.36 -6.73
CA ALA A 118 -27.65 -0.93 -5.35
C ALA A 118 -26.31 -1.22 -4.67
N SER A 119 -25.96 -0.37 -3.72
CA SER A 119 -24.76 -0.47 -2.89
C SER A 119 -25.05 0.20 -1.54
N SER A 120 -24.16 0.11 -0.57
CA SER A 120 -24.34 0.81 0.71
C SER A 120 -24.34 2.33 0.51
N GLU A 121 -25.03 3.06 1.38
CA GLU A 121 -24.96 4.54 1.36
C GLU A 121 -23.53 5.05 1.55
N SER A 122 -22.72 4.36 2.36
CA SER A 122 -21.32 4.70 2.64
C SER A 122 -20.41 4.61 1.41
N GLU A 123 -20.72 3.73 0.45
CA GLU A 123 -19.97 3.54 -0.80
C GLU A 123 -20.39 4.49 -1.92
N ARG A 124 -21.55 5.15 -1.78
CA ARG A 124 -22.15 5.97 -2.84
C ARG A 124 -21.20 7.03 -3.39
N GLU A 125 -20.47 7.72 -2.53
CA GLU A 125 -19.55 8.78 -2.95
C GLU A 125 -18.35 8.22 -3.75
N LEU A 126 -17.82 7.07 -3.32
CA LEU A 126 -16.69 6.39 -3.98
C LEU A 126 -17.06 5.91 -5.38
N LEU A 127 -18.28 5.37 -5.53
CA LEU A 127 -18.82 4.92 -6.80
C LEU A 127 -19.19 6.08 -7.75
N LYS A 128 -19.72 7.18 -7.20
CA LYS A 128 -20.20 8.32 -8.00
C LYS A 128 -19.08 9.28 -8.41
N ASN A 129 -18.10 9.53 -7.54
CA ASN A 129 -17.07 10.56 -7.70
C ASN A 129 -15.65 9.98 -7.54
N PRO A 130 -15.23 9.01 -8.38
CA PRO A 130 -14.00 8.26 -8.16
C PRO A 130 -12.73 9.14 -8.12
N THR A 131 -12.66 10.21 -8.92
CA THR A 131 -11.52 11.13 -8.96
C THR A 131 -11.38 12.02 -7.71
N ALA A 132 -12.39 12.11 -6.85
CA ALA A 132 -12.27 12.81 -5.56
C ALA A 132 -11.29 12.11 -4.60
N PHE A 133 -11.06 10.81 -4.82
CA PHE A 133 -10.19 9.94 -4.02
C PHE A 133 -8.91 9.54 -4.76
N ARG A 134 -8.76 9.93 -6.02
CA ARG A 134 -7.58 9.75 -6.87
C ARG A 134 -7.14 11.11 -7.39
N ARG A 135 -6.42 11.84 -6.55
CA ARG A 135 -6.19 13.29 -6.72
C ARG A 135 -4.92 13.62 -7.49
N TRP A 136 -4.99 14.72 -8.23
CA TRP A 136 -3.82 15.28 -8.90
C TRP A 136 -2.86 15.94 -7.89
N TYR A 137 -3.41 16.57 -6.86
CA TYR A 137 -2.70 17.18 -5.74
C TYR A 137 -3.12 16.55 -4.41
N PRO A 138 -2.54 15.39 -4.05
CA PRO A 138 -2.85 14.75 -2.76
C PRO A 138 -2.38 15.62 -1.58
N LYS A 139 -3.07 15.53 -0.46
CA LYS A 139 -2.75 16.18 0.82
C LYS A 139 -2.77 15.16 1.95
N LEU A 140 -2.02 15.42 3.03
CA LEU A 140 -1.93 14.50 4.18
C LEU A 140 -3.29 14.09 4.77
N GLY A 141 -4.23 15.04 4.84
CA GLY A 141 -5.55 14.86 5.47
C GLY A 141 -6.65 14.44 4.51
N ASP A 142 -6.31 14.00 3.30
CA ASP A 142 -7.31 13.59 2.33
C ASP A 142 -8.11 12.40 2.83
N LYS A 143 -9.42 12.45 2.59
CA LYS A 143 -10.36 11.40 2.99
C LYS A 143 -9.93 10.09 2.33
N TYR A 144 -9.88 9.04 3.15
CA TYR A 144 -9.46 7.70 2.74
C TYR A 144 -8.04 7.63 2.14
N SER A 145 -7.11 8.35 2.77
CA SER A 145 -5.69 8.31 2.44
C SER A 145 -4.82 7.96 3.64
N VAL A 146 -3.69 7.32 3.35
CA VAL A 146 -2.54 7.19 4.24
C VAL A 146 -1.56 8.29 3.84
N TYR A 147 -1.67 9.45 4.49
CA TYR A 147 -0.83 10.62 4.25
C TYR A 147 -0.67 10.97 2.76
N GLY A 148 -1.79 11.17 2.08
CA GLY A 148 -1.86 11.58 0.67
C GLY A 148 -1.97 10.42 -0.33
N ALA A 149 -1.44 9.24 0.00
CA ALA A 149 -1.64 8.06 -0.84
C ALA A 149 -3.01 7.43 -0.53
N SER A 150 -3.86 7.33 -1.54
CA SER A 150 -5.24 6.87 -1.33
C SER A 150 -5.29 5.34 -1.13
N TYR A 151 -6.09 4.88 -0.17
CA TYR A 151 -6.23 3.45 0.09
C TYR A 151 -7.45 2.79 -0.55
N VAL A 152 -8.41 3.59 -1.01
CA VAL A 152 -9.56 3.10 -1.76
C VAL A 152 -9.19 2.87 -3.22
N ARG A 153 -9.91 2.01 -3.95
CA ARG A 153 -9.66 1.73 -5.38
C ARG A 153 -10.97 1.90 -6.17
N PRO A 154 -11.46 3.15 -6.33
CA PRO A 154 -12.76 3.40 -6.93
C PRO A 154 -12.75 3.09 -8.44
N PRO A 155 -13.94 2.88 -9.04
CA PRO A 155 -14.09 2.62 -10.47
C PRO A 155 -13.45 3.73 -11.31
N ALA A 156 -12.96 3.40 -12.51
CA ALA A 156 -12.33 4.41 -13.37
C ALA A 156 -13.30 5.51 -13.84
N PHE A 157 -14.60 5.24 -13.79
CA PHE A 157 -15.69 6.14 -14.15
C PHE A 157 -16.84 6.02 -13.14
N PRO A 158 -17.69 7.05 -13.02
CA PRO A 158 -18.85 7.01 -12.15
C PRO A 158 -19.78 5.82 -12.45
N VAL A 159 -20.17 5.10 -11.40
CA VAL A 159 -21.21 4.06 -11.46
C VAL A 159 -22.53 4.65 -10.93
N ALA A 160 -23.59 4.57 -11.73
CA ALA A 160 -24.91 5.09 -11.36
C ALA A 160 -25.60 4.16 -10.35
N ILE A 161 -25.84 4.66 -9.14
CA ILE A 161 -26.47 3.89 -8.06
C ILE A 161 -27.96 4.23 -8.01
N THR A 162 -28.80 3.26 -8.37
CA THR A 162 -30.26 3.42 -8.41
C THR A 162 -30.87 3.47 -7.01
N THR A 163 -30.29 2.73 -6.06
CA THR A 163 -30.79 2.62 -4.69
C THR A 163 -29.64 2.44 -3.74
N THR A 164 -29.65 3.11 -2.59
CA THR A 164 -28.67 2.89 -1.54
C THR A 164 -29.25 2.05 -0.43
N LEU A 165 -28.38 1.24 0.20
CA LEU A 165 -28.74 0.32 1.25
C LEU A 165 -28.19 0.77 2.60
N GLN A 166 -29.00 0.60 3.65
CA GLN A 166 -28.68 0.93 5.03
C GLN A 166 -28.30 -0.32 5.83
N PRO A 167 -27.34 -0.23 6.76
CA PRO A 167 -27.02 -1.30 7.70
C PRO A 167 -28.25 -1.81 8.46
N GLY A 168 -28.41 -3.13 8.51
CA GLY A 168 -29.46 -3.83 9.25
C GLY A 168 -30.82 -3.90 8.56
N GLU A 169 -30.99 -3.26 7.39
CA GLU A 169 -32.22 -3.39 6.63
C GLU A 169 -32.31 -4.72 5.87
N PHE A 170 -33.50 -5.02 5.34
CA PHE A 170 -33.74 -6.17 4.49
C PHE A 170 -34.08 -5.74 3.08
N PHE A 171 -33.23 -6.10 2.13
CA PHE A 171 -33.51 -6.01 0.71
C PHE A 171 -34.41 -7.17 0.28
N ARG A 172 -35.58 -6.86 -0.29
CA ARG A 172 -36.60 -7.86 -0.67
C ARG A 172 -36.67 -8.05 -2.16
N TRP A 173 -36.50 -9.28 -2.63
CA TRP A 173 -36.54 -9.60 -4.06
C TRP A 173 -37.08 -11.01 -4.32
N GLN A 174 -38.14 -11.12 -5.13
CA GLN A 174 -38.74 -12.39 -5.57
C GLN A 174 -38.95 -13.43 -4.45
N GLY A 175 -39.34 -12.98 -3.25
CA GLY A 175 -39.58 -13.84 -2.08
C GLY A 175 -38.35 -14.05 -1.17
N TYR A 176 -37.16 -13.65 -1.60
CA TYR A 176 -35.97 -13.61 -0.75
C TYR A 176 -35.97 -12.37 0.13
N GLU A 177 -35.64 -12.55 1.41
CA GLU A 177 -35.27 -11.48 2.32
C GLU A 177 -33.76 -11.54 2.54
N ILE A 178 -33.06 -10.52 2.06
CA ILE A 178 -31.60 -10.42 2.09
C ILE A 178 -31.24 -9.36 3.12
N LYS A 179 -30.62 -9.76 4.23
CA LYS A 179 -30.19 -8.84 5.28
C LYS A 179 -28.91 -8.13 4.84
N CYS A 180 -28.93 -6.80 4.88
CA CYS A 180 -27.79 -5.96 4.57
C CYS A 180 -26.97 -5.74 5.85
N LEU A 181 -25.78 -6.33 5.94
CA LEU A 181 -24.89 -6.21 7.10
C LEU A 181 -23.74 -5.27 6.76
N ASP A 182 -23.57 -4.21 7.55
CA ASP A 182 -22.38 -3.36 7.44
C ASP A 182 -21.14 -4.20 7.79
N THR A 183 -20.15 -4.23 6.91
CA THR A 183 -18.90 -4.95 7.09
C THR A 183 -17.73 -4.15 6.53
N PRO A 184 -17.41 -2.98 7.12
CA PRO A 184 -16.24 -2.21 6.74
C PRO A 184 -14.94 -2.91 7.18
N GLY A 185 -13.81 -2.57 6.56
CA GLY A 185 -12.49 -3.08 6.93
C GLY A 185 -11.55 -3.21 5.73
N THR A 186 -12.02 -3.89 4.68
CA THR A 186 -11.38 -3.88 3.35
C THR A 186 -11.87 -2.71 2.50
N SER A 187 -13.05 -2.18 2.79
CA SER A 187 -13.56 -0.94 2.23
C SER A 187 -14.19 -0.09 3.35
N PRO A 188 -14.18 1.26 3.26
CA PRO A 188 -14.82 2.11 4.27
C PRO A 188 -16.31 1.87 4.46
N GLY A 189 -17.02 1.37 3.44
CA GLY A 189 -18.46 1.15 3.47
C GLY A 189 -18.91 -0.24 3.01
N GLY A 190 -18.00 -1.23 3.10
CA GLY A 190 -18.26 -2.59 2.63
C GLY A 190 -19.51 -3.19 3.26
N MET A 191 -20.27 -3.96 2.48
CA MET A 191 -21.53 -4.55 2.90
C MET A 191 -21.61 -6.03 2.52
N SER A 192 -21.97 -6.85 3.51
CA SER A 192 -22.26 -8.27 3.32
C SER A 192 -23.76 -8.51 3.22
N PHE A 193 -24.15 -9.50 2.44
CA PHE A 193 -25.56 -9.84 2.20
C PHE A 193 -25.86 -11.23 2.75
N VAL A 194 -26.69 -11.31 3.80
CA VAL A 194 -27.02 -12.57 4.46
C VAL A 194 -28.39 -13.06 4.00
N ILE A 195 -28.46 -14.31 3.58
CA ILE A 195 -29.64 -14.96 3.01
C ILE A 195 -29.92 -16.25 3.77
N GLN A 196 -31.16 -16.42 4.21
CA GLN A 196 -31.64 -17.72 4.70
C GLN A 196 -32.14 -18.53 3.51
N TYR A 197 -31.54 -19.69 3.25
CA TYR A 197 -31.95 -20.62 2.19
C TYR A 197 -32.24 -22.00 2.79
N GLY A 198 -33.53 -22.29 3.01
CA GLY A 198 -33.91 -23.47 3.79
C GLY A 198 -33.33 -23.39 5.21
N ASP A 199 -32.61 -24.43 5.62
CA ASP A 199 -31.93 -24.48 6.92
C ASP A 199 -30.54 -23.82 6.91
N LEU A 200 -30.00 -23.51 5.73
CA LEU A 200 -28.68 -22.91 5.57
C LEU A 200 -28.72 -21.39 5.63
N LYS A 201 -27.74 -20.79 6.30
CA LYS A 201 -27.47 -19.37 6.29
C LYS A 201 -26.22 -19.07 5.47
N ILE A 202 -26.42 -18.30 4.41
CA ILE A 202 -25.40 -17.99 3.42
C ILE A 202 -25.09 -16.50 3.51
N ALA A 203 -23.82 -16.12 3.40
CA ALA A 203 -23.43 -14.71 3.31
C ALA A 203 -22.58 -14.47 2.07
N VAL A 204 -22.96 -13.48 1.26
CA VAL A 204 -22.03 -12.86 0.31
C VAL A 204 -21.21 -11.83 1.07
N THR A 205 -19.93 -12.14 1.29
CA THR A 205 -19.08 -11.43 2.26
C THR A 205 -18.14 -10.41 1.61
N GLY A 206 -18.18 -10.28 0.28
CA GLY A 206 -17.22 -9.44 -0.43
C GLY A 206 -15.78 -9.89 -0.14
N SER A 207 -14.88 -8.93 0.11
CA SER A 207 -13.46 -9.19 0.33
C SER A 207 -13.06 -9.40 1.80
N ILE A 208 -14.02 -9.57 2.72
CA ILE A 208 -13.75 -9.58 4.17
C ILE A 208 -12.87 -10.73 4.62
N MET A 209 -13.11 -11.93 4.10
CA MET A 209 -12.37 -13.15 4.43
C MET A 209 -12.20 -14.00 3.18
N HIS A 210 -10.99 -14.49 2.97
CA HIS A 210 -10.65 -15.55 2.03
C HIS A 210 -10.64 -16.90 2.77
N ASP A 211 -10.88 -17.99 2.04
CA ASP A 211 -10.79 -19.36 2.61
C ASP A 211 -9.46 -19.60 3.34
N GLY A 212 -9.52 -20.37 4.42
CA GLY A 212 -8.41 -20.62 5.33
C GLY A 212 -8.25 -19.55 6.43
N ALA A 213 -9.32 -18.80 6.72
CA ALA A 213 -9.31 -17.68 7.67
C ALA A 213 -8.21 -16.65 7.35
N ARG A 214 -8.21 -16.16 6.10
CA ARG A 214 -7.20 -15.26 5.53
C ARG A 214 -7.79 -13.93 5.05
N MET A 215 -6.94 -12.92 4.88
CA MET A 215 -7.27 -11.67 4.19
C MET A 215 -7.40 -11.91 2.68
N ALA A 216 -8.14 -11.04 1.99
CA ALA A 216 -8.05 -10.98 0.52
C ALA A 216 -6.73 -10.31 0.08
N ASN A 217 -6.42 -9.16 0.68
CA ASN A 217 -5.13 -8.47 0.57
C ASN A 217 -4.93 -7.56 1.81
N TRP A 218 -3.72 -7.03 1.97
CA TRP A 218 -3.36 -6.11 3.04
C TRP A 218 -3.65 -4.65 2.70
N PHE A 219 -3.29 -4.21 1.49
CA PHE A 219 -3.27 -2.79 1.16
C PHE A 219 -4.65 -2.11 1.22
N ASP A 220 -5.74 -2.87 1.06
CA ASP A 220 -7.12 -2.35 1.22
C ASP A 220 -7.54 -2.18 2.70
N SER A 221 -6.84 -2.85 3.64
CA SER A 221 -7.10 -2.78 5.09
C SER A 221 -6.11 -1.87 5.84
N GLU A 222 -5.10 -1.34 5.16
CA GLU A 222 -4.15 -0.36 5.71
C GLU A 222 -4.72 1.07 5.57
N TRP A 223 -5.52 1.49 6.56
CA TRP A 223 -6.26 2.77 6.51
C TRP A 223 -5.57 3.94 7.18
N ASP A 224 -4.46 3.67 7.86
CA ASP A 224 -3.72 4.68 8.60
C ASP A 224 -2.22 4.37 8.58
N TYR A 225 -1.46 5.29 9.16
CA TYR A 225 -0.01 5.22 9.19
C TYR A 225 0.48 4.36 10.38
N GLY A 226 0.05 3.10 10.44
CA GLY A 226 0.48 2.11 11.46
C GLY A 226 -0.19 2.21 12.83
N PHE A 227 -1.44 2.67 12.89
CA PHE A 227 -2.27 2.73 14.11
C PHE A 227 -3.37 1.66 14.17
N ALA A 228 -3.51 0.85 13.12
CA ALA A 228 -4.37 -0.33 13.04
C ALA A 228 -5.88 -0.05 12.97
N LYS A 229 -6.31 1.16 12.61
CA LYS A 229 -7.73 1.51 12.47
C LYS A 229 -8.46 0.58 11.49
N GLY A 230 -7.85 0.27 10.35
CA GLY A 230 -8.47 -0.65 9.37
C GLY A 230 -8.57 -2.08 9.90
N VAL A 231 -7.53 -2.57 10.59
CA VAL A 231 -7.52 -3.88 11.26
C VAL A 231 -8.59 -3.95 12.36
N ASP A 232 -8.70 -2.92 13.18
CA ASP A 232 -9.70 -2.83 14.26
C ASP A 232 -11.12 -2.85 13.68
N THR A 233 -11.34 -2.07 12.62
CA THR A 233 -12.62 -2.06 11.92
C THR A 233 -12.95 -3.43 11.30
N LEU A 234 -11.96 -4.08 10.71
CA LEU A 234 -12.11 -5.42 10.11
C LEU A 234 -12.43 -6.47 11.17
N ILE A 235 -11.77 -6.45 12.33
CA ILE A 235 -12.06 -7.35 13.46
C ILE A 235 -13.53 -7.21 13.87
N GLU A 236 -14.02 -5.98 14.05
CA GLU A 236 -15.42 -5.74 14.42
C GLU A 236 -16.41 -6.28 13.38
N SER A 237 -16.08 -6.18 12.09
CA SER A 237 -16.90 -6.71 11.00
C SER A 237 -16.90 -8.24 10.94
N VAL A 238 -15.75 -8.87 11.18
CA VAL A 238 -15.63 -10.34 11.25
C VAL A 238 -16.43 -10.88 12.45
N GLU A 239 -16.33 -10.25 13.61
CA GLU A 239 -17.11 -10.63 14.79
C GLU A 239 -18.62 -10.43 14.58
N ARG A 240 -19.02 -9.38 13.83
CA ARG A 240 -20.41 -9.17 13.46
C ARG A 240 -20.95 -10.27 12.55
N LEU A 241 -20.16 -10.71 11.56
CA LEU A 241 -20.50 -11.84 10.69
C LEU A 241 -20.56 -13.16 11.48
N GLN A 242 -19.62 -13.38 12.41
CA GLN A 242 -19.63 -14.55 13.30
C GLN A 242 -20.94 -14.61 14.11
N GLY A 243 -21.42 -13.47 14.62
CA GLY A 243 -22.70 -13.37 15.33
C GLY A 243 -23.93 -13.79 14.50
N GLU A 244 -23.82 -13.82 13.17
CA GLU A 244 -24.88 -14.31 12.30
C GLU A 244 -24.91 -15.84 12.21
N ASN A 245 -23.89 -16.59 12.64
CA ASN A 245 -23.78 -18.05 12.48
C ASN A 245 -23.91 -18.46 11.01
N ILE A 246 -22.98 -18.01 10.17
CA ILE A 246 -22.98 -18.28 8.72
C ILE A 246 -22.47 -19.69 8.46
N ASP A 247 -23.21 -20.48 7.69
CA ASP A 247 -22.79 -21.82 7.28
C ASP A 247 -21.84 -21.76 6.08
N ILE A 248 -22.19 -20.92 5.09
CA ILE A 248 -21.46 -20.77 3.83
C ILE A 248 -21.19 -19.28 3.56
N ALA A 249 -19.91 -18.92 3.41
CA ALA A 249 -19.51 -17.57 2.99
C ALA A 249 -19.05 -17.57 1.53
N LEU A 250 -19.43 -16.52 0.83
CA LEU A 250 -19.27 -16.34 -0.61
C LEU A 250 -18.39 -15.10 -0.84
N PRO A 251 -17.06 -15.26 -0.87
CA PRO A 251 -16.14 -14.15 -0.99
C PRO A 251 -16.05 -13.65 -2.44
N SER A 252 -15.66 -12.39 -2.62
CA SER A 252 -15.36 -11.80 -3.94
C SER A 252 -14.13 -12.42 -4.60
N GLN A 253 -13.24 -13.06 -3.85
CA GLN A 253 -12.03 -13.70 -4.35
C GLN A 253 -11.80 -15.03 -3.64
N GLY A 254 -11.25 -16.01 -4.35
CA GLY A 254 -11.01 -17.35 -3.81
C GLY A 254 -12.21 -18.30 -3.93
N PRO A 255 -12.14 -19.49 -3.33
CA PRO A 255 -13.21 -20.48 -3.37
C PRO A 255 -14.37 -20.13 -2.43
N VAL A 256 -15.50 -20.83 -2.59
CA VAL A 256 -16.60 -20.83 -1.63
C VAL A 256 -16.10 -21.36 -0.28
N ILE A 257 -16.47 -20.67 0.80
CA ILE A 257 -16.03 -20.99 2.17
C ILE A 257 -17.12 -21.79 2.86
N HIS A 258 -16.83 -23.06 3.16
CA HIS A 258 -17.68 -23.91 3.98
C HIS A 258 -17.27 -23.83 5.45
N HIS A 259 -18.19 -24.14 6.36
CA HIS A 259 -17.98 -23.99 7.82
C HIS A 259 -17.55 -22.57 8.19
N ALA A 260 -18.23 -21.58 7.59
CA ALA A 260 -17.79 -20.19 7.65
C ALA A 260 -17.73 -19.62 9.08
N ASP A 261 -18.64 -20.02 9.97
CA ASP A 261 -18.61 -19.62 11.38
C ASP A 261 -17.29 -19.97 12.10
N GLU A 262 -16.77 -21.19 11.89
CA GLU A 262 -15.50 -21.62 12.48
C GLU A 262 -14.32 -20.80 11.92
N GLN A 263 -14.32 -20.57 10.61
CA GLN A 263 -13.26 -19.79 9.95
C GLN A 263 -13.30 -18.31 10.35
N LEU A 264 -14.50 -17.71 10.52
CA LEU A 264 -14.64 -16.34 11.01
C LEU A 264 -14.08 -16.19 12.43
N ALA A 265 -14.34 -17.17 13.31
CA ALA A 265 -13.78 -17.19 14.66
C ALA A 265 -12.25 -17.27 14.65
N GLU A 266 -11.67 -18.16 13.83
CA GLU A 266 -10.23 -18.29 13.65
C GLU A 266 -9.62 -16.99 13.09
N TYR A 267 -10.26 -16.39 12.10
CA TYR A 267 -9.78 -15.19 11.45
C TYR A 267 -9.77 -13.99 12.42
N ALA A 268 -10.83 -13.81 13.21
CA ALA A 268 -10.85 -12.79 14.26
C ALA A 268 -9.70 -12.98 15.27
N ALA A 269 -9.37 -14.21 15.64
CA ALA A 269 -8.24 -14.50 16.52
C ALA A 269 -6.88 -14.17 15.88
N LYS A 270 -6.67 -14.53 14.60
CA LYS A 270 -5.47 -14.19 13.83
C LYS A 270 -5.29 -12.68 13.71
N LEU A 271 -6.34 -11.95 13.36
CA LEU A 271 -6.31 -10.48 13.24
C LEU A 271 -5.95 -9.81 14.57
N LYS A 272 -6.54 -10.27 15.69
CA LYS A 272 -6.21 -9.76 17.02
C LYS A 272 -4.75 -10.00 17.39
N TYR A 273 -4.20 -11.18 17.09
CA TYR A 273 -2.79 -11.46 17.33
C TYR A 273 -1.89 -10.58 16.45
N PHE A 274 -2.17 -10.52 15.15
CA PHE A 274 -1.45 -9.68 14.20
C PHE A 274 -1.43 -8.21 14.63
N ARG A 275 -2.56 -7.66 15.06
CA ARG A 275 -2.67 -6.30 15.60
C ARG A 275 -1.63 -6.02 16.69
N THR A 276 -1.36 -6.98 17.59
CA THR A 276 -0.37 -6.79 18.67
C THR A 276 1.09 -6.70 18.18
N ARG A 277 1.35 -7.17 16.96
CA ARG A 277 2.66 -7.14 16.31
C ARG A 277 2.79 -6.03 15.26
N TYR A 278 1.68 -5.63 14.65
CA TYR A 278 1.61 -4.58 13.64
C TYR A 278 1.64 -3.17 14.24
N VAL A 279 0.97 -2.96 15.37
CA VAL A 279 1.05 -1.67 16.07
C VAL A 279 2.48 -1.47 16.57
N ARG A 280 3.02 -0.27 16.30
CA ARG A 280 4.38 0.15 16.64
C ARG A 280 4.86 -0.38 17.98
N GLY A 281 6.13 -0.77 17.99
CA GLY A 281 6.80 -1.43 19.12
C GLY A 281 7.03 -0.58 20.36
N TYR A 282 6.48 0.63 20.39
CA TYR A 282 6.71 1.64 21.41
C TYR A 282 5.53 2.64 21.46
N PRO A 283 5.34 3.34 22.59
CA PRO A 283 4.30 4.37 22.71
C PRO A 283 4.67 5.65 21.93
N VAL A 284 4.07 5.86 20.74
CA VAL A 284 4.33 7.01 19.85
C VAL A 284 4.20 8.37 20.53
N PHE A 285 3.22 8.51 21.41
CA PHE A 285 2.90 9.76 22.12
C PHE A 285 3.55 9.84 23.51
N ASP A 286 4.56 9.01 23.77
CA ASP A 286 5.28 9.05 25.03
C ASP A 286 5.98 10.39 25.20
N LYS A 287 5.77 11.01 26.36
CA LYS A 287 6.37 12.28 26.75
C LYS A 287 7.52 12.08 27.74
N ASP A 288 7.81 10.83 28.11
CA ASP A 288 8.93 10.48 28.96
C ASP A 288 10.25 10.70 28.21
N ILE A 289 10.90 11.81 28.54
CA ILE A 289 12.18 12.21 27.96
C ILE A 289 13.25 11.14 28.24
N ALA A 290 13.26 10.55 29.44
CA ALA A 290 14.28 9.57 29.81
C ALA A 290 14.18 8.29 28.98
N LYS A 291 12.99 7.97 28.46
CA LYS A 291 12.81 6.82 27.56
C LYS A 291 13.25 7.11 26.13
N ARG A 292 13.05 8.33 25.63
CA ARG A 292 13.27 8.71 24.22
C ARG A 292 14.66 9.28 23.95
N ASP A 293 15.24 9.92 24.96
CA ASP A 293 16.51 10.62 24.90
C ASP A 293 17.17 10.64 26.30
N PRO A 294 17.76 9.51 26.74
CA PRO A 294 18.32 9.38 28.08
C PRO A 294 19.65 10.13 28.29
N ILE A 295 20.36 10.50 27.23
CA ILE A 295 21.77 10.97 27.34
C ILE A 295 21.96 12.43 26.95
N SER A 296 21.08 13.04 26.14
CA SER A 296 21.33 14.40 25.67
C SER A 296 21.15 15.43 26.79
N GLN A 297 22.00 16.45 26.78
CA GLN A 297 22.03 17.50 27.79
C GLN A 297 21.67 18.86 27.20
N PRO A 298 20.95 19.75 27.92
CA PRO A 298 20.69 21.10 27.46
C PRO A 298 21.96 21.88 27.13
N THR A 299 21.86 22.81 26.18
CA THR A 299 22.93 23.77 25.85
C THR A 299 22.48 25.20 26.16
N PRO A 300 23.37 26.21 26.07
CA PRO A 300 22.96 27.61 26.11
C PRO A 300 22.04 28.05 24.96
N VAL A 301 21.90 27.24 23.91
CA VAL A 301 20.96 27.48 22.80
C VAL A 301 19.62 26.81 23.14
N GLU A 302 18.58 27.62 23.37
CA GLU A 302 17.28 27.20 23.95
C GLU A 302 16.67 25.94 23.31
N HIS A 303 16.71 25.86 21.98
CA HIS A 303 16.09 24.79 21.22
C HIS A 303 16.98 23.56 21.03
N ILE A 304 18.19 23.54 21.57
CA ILE A 304 19.22 22.53 21.23
C ILE A 304 19.75 21.82 22.47
N ASN A 305 19.72 20.49 22.39
CA ASN A 305 20.44 19.60 23.29
C ASN A 305 21.70 19.06 22.61
N ARG A 306 22.72 18.76 23.41
CA ARG A 306 23.97 18.12 23.01
C ARG A 306 23.94 16.63 23.33
N VAL A 307 24.21 15.79 22.34
CA VAL A 307 24.31 14.32 22.47
C VAL A 307 25.73 13.91 22.83
N THR A 308 26.69 14.33 22.02
CA THR A 308 28.14 14.17 22.23
C THR A 308 28.83 15.53 22.04
N GLU A 309 30.15 15.63 22.16
CA GLU A 309 30.87 16.92 22.08
C GLU A 309 30.55 17.71 20.80
N HIS A 310 30.46 17.02 19.66
CA HIS A 310 30.24 17.62 18.35
C HIS A 310 28.85 17.38 17.75
N LEU A 311 27.98 16.61 18.42
CA LEU A 311 26.65 16.24 17.91
C LEU A 311 25.52 16.85 18.75
N TYR A 312 24.60 17.52 18.06
CA TYR A 312 23.50 18.26 18.63
C TYR A 312 22.17 17.89 17.96
N LYS A 313 21.07 18.09 18.67
CA LYS A 313 19.70 17.85 18.18
C LYS A 313 18.71 18.82 18.82
N LEU A 314 17.49 18.87 18.28
CA LEU A 314 16.40 19.63 18.90
C LEU A 314 16.12 19.15 20.33
N SER A 315 15.85 20.08 21.24
CA SER A 315 15.48 19.76 22.61
C SER A 315 14.10 19.08 22.66
N HIS A 316 13.76 18.52 23.83
CA HIS A 316 12.48 17.86 24.07
C HIS A 316 11.25 18.78 23.86
N GLN A 317 11.44 20.10 23.80
CA GLN A 317 10.38 21.07 23.51
C GLN A 317 9.85 20.93 22.08
N HIS A 318 10.65 20.38 21.17
CA HIS A 318 10.30 20.15 19.77
C HIS A 318 10.14 18.65 19.48
N GLN A 319 9.46 17.94 20.38
CA GLN A 319 9.11 16.52 20.17
C GLN A 319 8.41 16.31 18.83
N GLY A 320 8.84 15.28 18.09
CA GLY A 320 8.24 14.94 16.80
C GLY A 320 8.77 15.77 15.63
N ARG A 321 9.76 16.64 15.84
CA ARG A 321 10.36 17.49 14.80
C ARG A 321 11.74 16.97 14.38
N ASN A 322 12.13 17.28 13.14
CA ASN A 322 13.31 16.73 12.51
C ASN A 322 14.42 17.78 12.41
N PHE A 323 15.45 17.64 13.25
CA PHE A 323 16.74 18.34 13.09
C PHE A 323 17.79 17.78 14.05
N ALA A 324 18.91 17.36 13.49
CA ALA A 324 20.17 17.16 14.20
C ALA A 324 21.32 17.80 13.41
N ILE A 325 22.43 18.10 14.06
CA ILE A 325 23.57 18.76 13.44
C ILE A 325 24.88 18.32 14.08
N ILE A 326 25.85 17.98 13.24
CA ILE A 326 27.24 17.83 13.62
C ILE A 326 27.93 19.18 13.40
N VAL A 327 28.66 19.68 14.40
CA VAL A 327 29.49 20.88 14.29
C VAL A 327 30.95 20.47 14.46
N SER A 328 31.77 20.64 13.41
CA SER A 328 33.20 20.31 13.47
C SER A 328 34.00 21.33 14.29
N ASP A 329 35.24 20.97 14.66
CA ASP A 329 36.22 21.87 15.29
C ASP A 329 36.45 23.18 14.52
N ASN A 330 36.35 23.13 13.18
CA ASN A 330 36.52 24.32 12.35
C ASN A 330 35.26 25.21 12.31
N GLY A 331 34.16 24.78 12.93
CA GLY A 331 32.87 25.46 12.94
C GLY A 331 32.02 25.18 11.70
N ARG A 332 32.18 24.02 11.07
CA ARG A 332 31.41 23.61 9.88
C ARG A 332 30.29 22.67 10.29
N GLY A 333 29.09 22.91 9.77
CA GLY A 333 27.87 22.20 10.13
C GLY A 333 27.43 21.21 9.06
N LEU A 334 27.04 20.00 9.49
CA LEU A 334 26.30 19.03 8.68
C LEU A 334 24.97 18.74 9.38
N VAL A 335 23.87 19.14 8.76
CA VAL A 335 22.52 18.92 9.28
C VAL A 335 22.00 17.55 8.84
N LEU A 336 21.23 16.88 9.69
CA LEU A 336 20.60 15.59 9.45
C LEU A 336 19.10 15.78 9.60
N ASP A 337 18.39 15.78 8.47
CA ASP A 337 17.00 16.17 8.31
C ASP A 337 16.69 17.59 8.84
N CYS A 338 15.71 18.27 8.25
CA CYS A 338 15.30 19.61 8.66
C CYS A 338 13.84 19.89 8.27
N GLY A 339 12.92 19.75 9.23
CA GLY A 339 11.51 19.97 8.96
C GLY A 339 10.58 19.83 10.17
N LEU A 340 9.31 20.15 9.92
CA LEU A 340 8.19 20.15 10.88
C LEU A 340 8.18 21.28 11.93
N PHE A 341 9.03 22.29 11.82
CA PHE A 341 9.00 23.44 12.72
C PHE A 341 9.12 24.76 11.94
N PRO A 342 8.73 25.91 12.55
CA PRO A 342 8.76 27.18 11.84
C PRO A 342 10.17 27.58 11.43
N LYS A 343 10.30 28.18 10.24
CA LYS A 343 11.55 28.79 9.76
C LYS A 343 12.21 29.72 10.78
N GLN A 344 11.42 30.51 11.51
CA GLN A 344 11.92 31.40 12.55
C GLN A 344 12.72 30.66 13.63
N THR A 345 12.27 29.47 14.03
CA THR A 345 12.98 28.64 15.02
C THR A 345 14.30 28.12 14.45
N LEU A 346 14.38 27.80 13.15
CA LEU A 346 15.66 27.46 12.51
C LEU A 346 16.64 28.64 12.56
N GLU A 347 16.16 29.85 12.29
CA GLU A 347 16.98 31.07 12.36
C GLU A 347 17.53 31.30 13.78
N GLU A 348 16.70 31.16 14.81
CA GLU A 348 17.09 31.23 16.22
C GLU A 348 18.15 30.18 16.58
N ILE A 349 17.94 28.92 16.15
CA ILE A 349 18.91 27.84 16.33
C ILE A 349 20.26 28.22 15.72
N VAL A 350 20.30 28.58 14.44
CA VAL A 350 21.57 28.86 13.75
C VAL A 350 22.28 30.07 14.35
N VAL A 351 21.55 31.13 14.75
CA VAL A 351 22.13 32.28 15.45
C VAL A 351 22.71 31.88 16.80
N GLY A 352 21.96 31.14 17.62
CA GLY A 352 22.43 30.69 18.92
C GLY A 352 23.64 29.77 18.80
N MET A 353 23.64 28.84 17.85
CA MET A 353 24.78 27.94 17.59
C MET A 353 26.03 28.70 17.14
N ARG A 354 25.89 29.77 16.34
CA ARG A 354 27.01 30.65 15.97
C ARG A 354 27.58 31.40 17.17
N GLN A 355 26.73 31.85 18.08
CA GLN A 355 27.14 32.62 19.26
C GLN A 355 27.78 31.74 20.35
N HIS A 356 27.25 30.53 20.56
CA HIS A 356 27.57 29.74 21.74
C HIS A 356 28.29 28.42 21.45
N LEU A 357 28.17 27.87 20.23
CA LEU A 357 28.65 26.54 19.88
C LEU A 357 29.65 26.54 18.70
N GLY A 358 30.18 27.71 18.34
CA GLY A 358 31.26 27.84 17.36
C GLY A 358 30.89 27.56 15.91
N LEU A 359 29.60 27.37 15.58
CA LEU A 359 29.13 27.21 14.20
C LEU A 359 29.49 28.46 13.38
N LYS A 360 29.96 28.29 12.15
CA LYS A 360 30.28 29.37 11.21
C LYS A 360 29.47 29.23 9.93
N GLN A 361 29.50 28.04 9.34
CA GLN A 361 28.86 27.70 8.06
C GLN A 361 28.15 26.35 8.18
N ILE A 362 27.00 26.20 7.52
CA ILE A 362 26.41 24.89 7.26
C ILE A 362 26.75 24.53 5.82
N ASP A 363 27.38 23.37 5.64
CA ASP A 363 27.90 22.96 4.33
C ASP A 363 26.88 22.14 3.57
N ALA A 364 26.18 21.27 4.29
CA ALA A 364 25.17 20.40 3.73
C ALA A 364 24.10 20.08 4.76
N PHE A 365 22.96 19.64 4.24
CA PHE A 365 21.95 18.93 4.99
C PHE A 365 21.66 17.60 4.29
N TRP A 366 21.57 16.56 5.09
CA TRP A 366 21.27 15.20 4.67
C TRP A 366 19.77 14.98 4.74
N ILE A 367 19.23 14.31 3.71
CA ILE A 367 17.85 13.82 3.68
C ILE A 367 17.89 12.31 3.85
N SER A 368 17.39 11.82 4.98
CA SER A 368 17.48 10.41 5.37
C SER A 368 16.60 9.47 4.54
N HIS A 369 15.45 9.94 4.07
CA HIS A 369 14.55 9.15 3.22
C HIS A 369 13.53 10.04 2.49
N MET A 370 12.67 9.44 1.69
CA MET A 370 11.79 10.17 0.77
C MET A 370 10.69 11.04 1.40
N HIS A 371 10.41 10.89 2.70
CA HIS A 371 9.28 11.58 3.33
C HIS A 371 9.55 13.07 3.51
N GLY A 372 8.53 13.88 3.22
CA GLY A 372 8.64 15.33 3.08
C GLY A 372 9.05 16.05 4.34
N ASP A 373 8.57 15.58 5.48
CA ASP A 373 8.82 16.14 6.80
C ASP A 373 10.28 16.10 7.25
N HIS A 374 11.12 15.34 6.56
CA HIS A 374 12.57 15.31 6.77
C HIS A 374 13.30 16.46 6.07
N PHE A 375 12.62 17.21 5.18
CA PHE A 375 13.27 18.27 4.42
C PHE A 375 12.34 19.44 4.04
N LEU A 376 11.26 19.66 4.80
CA LEU A 376 10.35 20.82 4.62
C LEU A 376 11.09 22.16 4.68
N LEU A 377 12.14 22.27 5.49
CA LEU A 377 12.98 23.47 5.56
C LEU A 377 14.18 23.43 4.60
N GLY A 378 14.29 22.42 3.74
CA GLY A 378 15.35 22.27 2.74
C GLY A 378 15.56 23.50 1.84
N PRO A 379 14.52 24.13 1.28
CA PRO A 379 14.67 25.37 0.52
C PRO A 379 15.29 26.50 1.36
N THR A 380 14.90 26.60 2.64
CA THR A 380 15.50 27.58 3.56
C THR A 380 16.98 27.27 3.80
N MET A 381 17.34 25.98 3.97
CA MET A 381 18.73 25.54 4.10
C MET A 381 19.59 25.95 2.90
N LYS A 382 19.07 25.80 1.68
CA LYS A 382 19.76 26.19 0.44
C LYS A 382 19.85 27.71 0.31
N GLU A 383 18.72 28.41 0.41
CA GLU A 383 18.62 29.84 0.07
C GLU A 383 19.27 30.76 1.10
N GLN A 384 19.11 30.49 2.40
CA GLN A 384 19.61 31.37 3.46
C GLN A 384 21.00 30.97 3.95
N TYR A 385 21.30 29.67 4.00
CA TYR A 385 22.54 29.17 4.58
C TYR A 385 23.54 28.66 3.53
N GLY A 386 23.14 28.56 2.26
CA GLY A 386 23.99 28.08 1.18
C GLY A 386 24.36 26.60 1.32
N ALA A 387 23.58 25.84 2.10
CA ALA A 387 23.85 24.43 2.35
C ALA A 387 23.46 23.57 1.13
N GLN A 388 24.25 22.55 0.84
CA GLN A 388 23.96 21.57 -0.19
C GLN A 388 22.98 20.50 0.31
N ALA A 389 22.03 20.11 -0.53
CA ALA A 389 21.13 18.99 -0.30
C ALA A 389 21.83 17.68 -0.70
N TRP A 390 22.03 16.79 0.26
CA TRP A 390 22.69 15.50 0.07
C TRP A 390 21.72 14.35 0.37
N THR A 391 21.71 13.30 -0.45
CA THR A 391 20.99 12.04 -0.17
C THR A 391 21.55 10.87 -1.01
N LEU A 392 21.01 9.65 -0.85
CA LEU A 392 21.34 8.52 -1.75
C LEU A 392 20.68 8.70 -3.12
N ASP A 393 21.34 8.20 -4.16
CA ASP A 393 20.88 8.25 -5.55
C ASP A 393 19.44 7.76 -5.75
N ARG A 394 19.06 6.68 -5.07
CA ARG A 394 17.71 6.11 -5.10
C ARG A 394 16.63 7.00 -4.48
N ILE A 395 17.00 7.98 -3.65
CA ILE A 395 16.06 8.90 -2.98
C ILE A 395 15.81 10.15 -3.84
N VAL A 396 16.81 10.54 -4.67
CA VAL A 396 16.82 11.79 -5.45
C VAL A 396 15.51 12.06 -6.17
N ASP A 397 15.03 11.13 -6.99
CA ASP A 397 13.85 11.37 -7.82
C ASP A 397 12.58 11.62 -7.00
N ARG A 398 12.48 11.06 -5.78
CA ARG A 398 11.33 11.26 -4.89
C ARG A 398 11.37 12.65 -4.26
N CYS A 399 12.57 13.16 -3.97
CA CYS A 399 12.76 14.53 -3.50
C CYS A 399 12.57 15.57 -4.62
N GLU A 400 13.02 15.28 -5.84
CA GLU A 400 12.95 16.22 -6.97
C GLU A 400 11.58 16.21 -7.67
N HIS A 401 10.94 15.04 -7.74
CA HIS A 401 9.75 14.79 -8.55
C HIS A 401 8.67 13.98 -7.80
N PRO A 402 8.27 14.38 -6.58
CA PRO A 402 7.38 13.60 -5.71
C PRO A 402 6.05 13.20 -6.39
N ARG A 403 5.46 14.08 -7.21
CA ARG A 403 4.17 13.82 -7.89
C ARG A 403 4.22 12.73 -8.97
N ARG A 404 5.42 12.27 -9.36
CA ARG A 404 5.59 11.13 -10.26
C ARG A 404 5.31 9.79 -9.58
N TYR A 405 5.06 9.79 -8.27
CA TYR A 405 4.76 8.62 -7.45
C TYR A 405 3.43 8.77 -6.72
N ASP A 406 2.88 7.66 -6.24
CA ASP A 406 1.71 7.63 -5.35
C ASP A 406 2.05 7.11 -3.94
N PHE A 407 3.28 7.39 -3.47
CA PHE A 407 3.72 7.01 -2.14
C PHE A 407 3.17 7.92 -1.04
N ALA A 408 3.10 7.39 0.18
CA ALA A 408 2.67 8.15 1.34
C ALA A 408 3.70 9.21 1.75
N ALA A 409 3.22 10.30 2.36
CA ALA A 409 4.03 11.33 3.03
C ALA A 409 5.14 11.96 2.16
N LEU A 410 4.98 12.02 0.83
CA LEU A 410 5.88 12.80 -0.02
C LEU A 410 5.73 14.31 0.23
N VAL A 411 6.78 15.09 -0.01
CA VAL A 411 6.80 16.55 0.29
C VAL A 411 5.65 17.33 -0.35
N SER A 412 5.16 16.91 -1.52
CA SER A 412 4.03 17.57 -2.18
C SER A 412 2.68 17.37 -1.45
N ALA A 413 2.59 16.43 -0.52
CA ALA A 413 1.39 16.20 0.29
C ALA A 413 1.26 17.15 1.49
N TYR A 414 2.36 17.81 1.88
CA TYR A 414 2.41 18.76 2.98
C TYR A 414 1.97 20.15 2.49
N GLY A 415 1.00 20.76 3.18
CA GLY A 415 0.40 22.03 2.74
C GLY A 415 1.34 23.25 2.80
N ASP A 416 2.37 23.18 3.63
CA ASP A 416 3.48 24.15 3.73
C ASP A 416 4.74 23.70 2.98
N GLY A 417 4.68 22.54 2.31
CA GLY A 417 5.76 21.99 1.51
C GLY A 417 5.86 22.63 0.12
N PHE A 418 6.66 21.99 -0.73
CA PHE A 418 6.93 22.40 -2.10
C PHE A 418 6.83 21.18 -3.04
N ASN A 419 6.78 21.41 -4.35
CA ASN A 419 6.55 20.35 -5.36
C ASN A 419 7.81 19.54 -5.74
N GLY A 420 8.78 19.47 -4.84
CA GLY A 420 10.12 18.89 -5.06
C GLY A 420 11.26 19.91 -5.15
N MET A 421 12.47 19.48 -4.81
CA MET A 421 13.68 20.31 -4.71
C MET A 421 14.89 19.53 -5.21
N THR A 422 15.74 20.20 -5.98
CA THR A 422 16.98 19.63 -6.53
C THR A 422 17.95 19.18 -5.44
N ILE A 423 18.48 17.98 -5.63
CA ILE A 423 19.55 17.40 -4.82
C ILE A 423 20.91 17.77 -5.44
N ASP A 424 21.80 18.34 -4.62
CA ASP A 424 23.11 18.79 -5.11
C ASP A 424 24.12 17.64 -5.15
N LYS A 425 23.98 16.64 -4.28
CA LYS A 425 24.85 15.47 -4.26
C LYS A 425 24.08 14.17 -4.01
N ALA A 426 24.13 13.29 -5.00
CA ALA A 426 23.59 11.95 -4.99
C ALA A 426 24.70 10.93 -4.72
N PHE A 427 24.63 10.23 -3.59
CA PHE A 427 25.62 9.23 -3.19
C PHE A 427 25.17 7.82 -3.57
N ARG A 428 26.11 6.95 -3.93
CA ARG A 428 25.82 5.53 -4.14
C ARG A 428 25.82 4.78 -2.80
N ASN A 429 25.14 3.64 -2.75
CA ASN A 429 25.23 2.72 -1.63
C ASN A 429 26.70 2.34 -1.35
N GLY A 430 27.14 2.49 -0.09
CA GLY A 430 28.49 2.18 0.36
C GLY A 430 29.51 3.28 0.05
N GLU A 431 29.07 4.42 -0.50
CA GLU A 431 29.97 5.54 -0.76
C GLU A 431 30.41 6.20 0.56
N THR A 432 31.60 6.77 0.55
CA THR A 432 32.20 7.43 1.71
C THR A 432 32.65 8.84 1.32
N VAL A 433 32.48 9.80 2.23
CA VAL A 433 32.96 11.18 2.04
C VAL A 433 33.84 11.63 3.19
N GLN A 434 34.94 12.29 2.85
CA GLN A 434 35.78 12.99 3.81
C GLN A 434 35.21 14.39 4.02
N TRP A 435 34.84 14.71 5.25
CA TRP A 435 34.29 16.01 5.63
C TRP A 435 34.84 16.41 6.99
N GLU A 436 35.59 17.50 7.04
CA GLU A 436 36.04 18.10 8.31
C GLU A 436 36.83 17.17 9.24
N GLY A 437 37.59 16.23 8.65
CA GLY A 437 38.34 15.21 9.39
C GLY A 437 37.54 13.96 9.73
N TYR A 438 36.22 13.96 9.49
CA TYR A 438 35.36 12.79 9.62
C TYR A 438 35.29 12.00 8.31
N THR A 439 35.28 10.67 8.46
CA THR A 439 34.90 9.75 7.40
C THR A 439 33.43 9.41 7.58
N ILE A 440 32.59 9.92 6.68
CA ILE A 440 31.14 9.70 6.71
C ILE A 440 30.80 8.59 5.73
N HIS A 441 30.12 7.57 6.22
CA HIS A 441 29.64 6.43 5.45
C HIS A 441 28.16 6.57 5.13
N LEU A 442 27.79 6.21 3.90
CA LEU A 442 26.45 6.41 3.34
C LEU A 442 26.00 5.08 2.74
N ASP A 443 25.25 4.34 3.54
CA ASP A 443 24.82 2.99 3.20
C ASP A 443 23.32 2.95 2.94
N TRP A 444 22.91 2.13 1.99
CA TRP A 444 21.51 1.81 1.79
C TRP A 444 21.03 0.97 2.98
N MET A 445 20.05 1.50 3.69
CA MET A 445 19.40 0.82 4.81
C MET A 445 17.88 1.01 4.65
N PRO A 446 17.21 0.08 3.96
CA PRO A 446 15.77 0.11 3.80
C PRO A 446 15.08 -0.34 5.11
N GLY A 447 13.77 -0.18 5.17
CA GLY A 447 12.97 -0.50 6.35
C GLY A 447 11.54 -0.02 6.12
N GLN A 448 11.20 1.12 6.72
CA GLN A 448 9.91 1.80 6.52
C GLN A 448 9.64 2.14 5.04
N THR A 449 10.71 2.31 4.26
CA THR A 449 10.69 2.42 2.81
C THR A 449 11.96 1.81 2.22
N GLU A 450 11.91 1.30 0.98
CA GLU A 450 13.11 0.95 0.23
C GLU A 450 14.00 2.17 -0.11
N PHE A 451 13.45 3.39 0.03
CA PHE A 451 14.12 4.68 -0.20
C PHE A 451 14.67 5.28 1.10
N GLY A 452 15.16 4.42 2.00
CA GLY A 452 15.85 4.81 3.24
C GLY A 452 17.36 4.64 3.15
N CYS A 453 18.08 5.29 4.06
CA CYS A 453 19.53 5.18 4.17
C CYS A 453 19.99 5.19 5.63
N CYS A 454 21.24 4.77 5.83
CA CYS A 454 21.98 4.98 7.06
C CYS A 454 23.19 5.88 6.77
N LEU A 455 23.23 7.05 7.39
CA LEU A 455 24.47 7.81 7.52
C LEU A 455 25.14 7.37 8.83
N TRP A 456 26.40 6.98 8.80
CA TRP A 456 27.12 6.68 10.04
C TRP A 456 28.58 7.13 10.00
N LEU A 457 29.13 7.36 11.17
CA LEU A 457 30.51 7.78 11.38
C LEU A 457 30.96 7.47 12.81
N ASP A 458 32.28 7.43 13.00
CA ASP A 458 32.89 7.44 14.32
C ASP A 458 33.19 8.90 14.72
N ILE A 459 32.52 9.39 15.76
CA ILE A 459 32.64 10.77 16.29
C ILE A 459 32.69 10.73 17.82
N ASP A 460 33.56 11.52 18.44
CA ASP A 460 33.72 11.59 19.90
C ASP A 460 33.99 10.23 20.57
N GLY A 461 34.69 9.34 19.86
CA GLY A 461 34.98 7.98 20.33
C GLY A 461 33.77 7.04 20.32
N LYS A 462 32.70 7.41 19.61
CA LYS A 462 31.47 6.63 19.48
C LYS A 462 31.11 6.42 18.02
N ARG A 463 30.66 5.21 17.70
CA ARG A 463 30.02 4.92 16.41
C ARG A 463 28.55 5.33 16.46
N ILE A 464 28.18 6.28 15.62
CA ILE A 464 26.82 6.81 15.58
C ILE A 464 26.17 6.49 14.23
N ALA A 465 24.97 5.92 14.27
CA ALA A 465 24.16 5.61 13.09
C ALA A 465 22.89 6.46 13.08
N PHE A 466 22.67 7.22 12.00
CA PHE A 466 21.46 7.98 11.74
C PHE A 466 20.57 7.18 10.80
N THR A 467 19.36 6.87 11.26
CA THR A 467 18.55 5.78 10.67
C THR A 467 17.23 6.23 10.05
N GLY A 468 16.98 7.54 10.02
CA GLY A 468 15.68 8.06 9.61
C GLY A 468 14.58 7.52 10.53
N ASP A 469 13.52 7.03 9.91
CA ASP A 469 12.33 6.50 10.57
C ASP A 469 12.34 4.98 10.77
N ASN A 470 13.48 4.30 10.61
CA ASN A 470 13.47 2.84 10.66
C ASN A 470 13.26 2.25 12.06
N LEU A 471 13.62 2.96 13.12
CA LEU A 471 13.41 2.50 14.50
C LEU A 471 13.35 3.64 15.52
N PHE A 472 12.48 3.47 16.51
CA PHE A 472 12.34 4.38 17.64
C PHE A 472 11.96 3.62 18.91
N GLY A 473 12.16 4.23 20.07
CA GLY A 473 11.74 3.67 21.35
C GLY A 473 12.87 3.71 22.36
N SER A 474 12.65 3.03 23.48
CA SER A 474 13.59 3.01 24.59
C SER A 474 14.39 1.70 24.59
N PRO A 475 15.72 1.73 24.38
CA PRO A 475 16.53 0.52 24.40
C PRO A 475 16.49 -0.21 25.75
N SER A 476 16.32 0.54 26.85
CA SER A 476 16.25 0.04 28.22
C SER A 476 14.89 -0.57 28.59
N ASP A 477 13.85 -0.38 27.78
CA ASP A 477 12.55 -1.00 27.97
C ASP A 477 12.49 -2.33 27.19
N GLU A 478 12.62 -3.44 27.90
CA GLU A 478 12.65 -4.79 27.30
C GLU A 478 11.35 -5.18 26.61
N SER A 479 10.24 -4.50 26.91
CA SER A 479 8.94 -4.72 26.26
C SER A 479 8.88 -4.09 24.86
N GLN A 480 9.76 -3.13 24.56
CA GLN A 480 9.79 -2.42 23.29
C GLN A 480 10.76 -3.11 22.33
N ASN A 481 10.30 -3.37 21.10
CA ASN A 481 11.14 -3.93 20.03
C ASN A 481 11.54 -2.88 18.99
N GLY A 482 11.00 -1.66 19.10
CA GLY A 482 11.48 -0.49 18.40
C GLY A 482 11.06 -0.30 16.95
N HIS A 483 10.26 -1.22 16.41
CA HIS A 483 9.84 -1.08 15.03
C HIS A 483 8.93 0.13 14.84
N GLU A 484 9.12 0.81 13.71
CA GLU A 484 8.25 1.88 13.24
C GLU A 484 7.10 1.35 12.39
N ALA A 485 6.09 2.18 12.10
CA ALA A 485 4.93 1.78 11.31
C ALA A 485 5.30 1.12 9.99
N VAL A 486 4.72 -0.06 9.78
CA VAL A 486 4.65 -0.71 8.48
C VAL A 486 3.60 0.02 7.66
N VAL A 487 3.99 0.50 6.48
CA VAL A 487 3.12 1.20 5.53
C VAL A 487 3.43 0.69 4.14
N CYS A 488 2.60 -0.21 3.60
CA CYS A 488 2.86 -0.87 2.32
C CYS A 488 2.96 0.14 1.16
N ARG A 489 2.27 1.27 1.29
CA ARG A 489 2.36 2.44 0.37
C ARG A 489 3.71 3.16 0.36
N ASN A 490 4.67 2.70 1.15
CA ASN A 490 6.05 3.19 1.15
C ASN A 490 7.05 2.23 0.44
N SER A 491 6.58 1.15 -0.18
CA SER A 491 7.41 0.09 -0.78
C SER A 491 8.36 -0.52 0.26
N CYS A 492 7.81 -1.36 1.14
CA CYS A 492 8.49 -1.86 2.33
C CYS A 492 8.40 -3.38 2.53
N ILE A 493 8.51 -4.16 1.44
CA ILE A 493 8.63 -5.63 1.51
C ILE A 493 9.65 -6.04 2.57
N PHE A 494 9.30 -6.96 3.47
CA PHE A 494 10.08 -7.20 4.68
C PHE A 494 11.48 -7.73 4.40
N GLU A 495 11.61 -8.68 3.48
CA GLU A 495 12.86 -9.32 3.07
C GLU A 495 13.86 -8.31 2.49
N GLU A 496 13.36 -7.32 1.78
CA GLU A 496 14.14 -6.26 1.14
C GLU A 496 14.21 -4.98 1.97
N GLY A 497 13.43 -4.91 3.05
CA GLY A 497 13.22 -3.75 3.90
C GLY A 497 13.65 -4.01 5.33
N TYR A 498 12.68 -4.15 6.24
CA TYR A 498 12.91 -4.26 7.68
C TYR A 498 13.88 -5.38 8.07
N ILE A 499 13.82 -6.55 7.44
CA ILE A 499 14.72 -7.68 7.74
C ILE A 499 16.16 -7.31 7.36
N LEU A 500 16.35 -6.74 6.16
CA LEU A 500 17.65 -6.29 5.68
C LEU A 500 18.21 -5.16 6.53
N GLY A 501 17.41 -4.11 6.80
CA GLY A 501 17.81 -2.95 7.60
C GLY A 501 18.13 -3.30 9.06
N SER A 502 17.31 -4.13 9.70
CA SER A 502 17.58 -4.59 11.07
C SER A 502 18.84 -5.45 11.16
N LYS A 503 19.08 -6.33 10.18
CA LYS A 503 20.31 -7.13 10.10
C LYS A 503 21.55 -6.24 9.88
N TYR A 504 21.42 -5.22 9.02
CA TYR A 504 22.49 -4.25 8.77
C TYR A 504 22.94 -3.56 10.06
N LEU A 505 22.00 -3.09 10.89
CA LEU A 505 22.34 -2.43 12.17
C LEU A 505 23.01 -3.37 13.17
N LEU A 506 22.61 -4.64 13.22
CA LEU A 506 23.28 -5.66 14.04
C LEU A 506 24.74 -5.89 13.61
N ASP A 507 25.02 -5.82 12.32
CA ASP A 507 26.38 -5.97 11.79
C ASP A 507 27.22 -4.71 12.01
N LEU A 508 26.61 -3.52 11.87
CA LEU A 508 27.27 -2.23 12.07
C LEU A 508 27.74 -2.00 13.52
N LYS A 509 26.98 -2.53 14.49
CA LYS A 509 27.22 -2.42 15.95
C LYS A 509 27.44 -0.96 16.40
N PRO A 510 26.47 -0.07 16.17
CA PRO A 510 26.57 1.31 16.63
C PRO A 510 26.56 1.39 18.17
N ASP A 511 27.31 2.34 18.73
CA ASP A 511 27.23 2.68 20.15
C ASP A 511 25.96 3.51 20.44
N ILE A 512 25.53 4.31 19.47
CA ILE A 512 24.32 5.14 19.53
C ILE A 512 23.60 5.03 18.19
N VAL A 513 22.30 4.72 18.23
CA VAL A 513 21.40 4.93 17.10
C VAL A 513 20.64 6.24 17.34
N MET A 514 20.64 7.11 16.34
CA MET A 514 19.76 8.26 16.27
C MET A 514 18.68 8.01 15.23
N GLY A 515 17.45 7.88 15.71
CA GLY A 515 16.27 7.98 14.87
C GLY A 515 15.96 9.45 14.61
N SER A 516 15.22 9.72 13.54
CA SER A 516 14.63 11.03 13.32
C SER A 516 13.60 11.38 14.42
N HIS A 517 12.92 12.52 14.32
CA HIS A 517 12.00 13.00 15.36
C HIS A 517 12.61 13.13 16.77
N SER A 518 13.92 13.35 16.82
CA SER A 518 14.71 13.60 18.03
C SER A 518 14.89 12.41 18.99
N TYR A 519 14.88 11.17 18.48
CA TYR A 519 15.17 9.97 19.28
C TYR A 519 16.68 9.71 19.41
N VAL A 520 17.12 9.33 20.62
CA VAL A 520 18.51 8.96 20.90
C VAL A 520 18.52 7.64 21.67
N MET A 521 19.15 6.62 21.09
CA MET A 521 19.11 5.25 21.58
C MET A 521 20.55 4.77 21.86
N PRO A 522 21.09 5.02 23.08
CA PRO A 522 22.40 4.51 23.46
C PRO A 522 22.37 3.01 23.75
N GLU A 523 23.53 2.37 23.64
CA GLU A 523 23.73 0.94 23.94
C GLU A 523 22.66 0.03 23.29
N PRO A 524 22.44 0.16 21.96
CA PRO A 524 21.24 -0.36 21.30
C PRO A 524 21.27 -1.87 21.03
N GLU A 525 22.34 -2.60 21.38
CA GLU A 525 22.54 -3.98 20.94
C GLU A 525 21.34 -4.91 21.22
N ALA A 526 20.86 -4.96 22.46
CA ALA A 526 19.72 -5.80 22.83
C ALA A 526 18.42 -5.34 22.15
N PHE A 527 18.28 -4.04 21.91
CA PHE A 527 17.12 -3.46 21.23
C PHE A 527 17.10 -3.83 19.74
N LEU A 528 18.26 -3.75 19.07
CA LEU A 528 18.43 -4.17 17.68
C LEU A 528 18.17 -5.67 17.50
N GLN A 529 18.51 -6.50 18.48
CA GLN A 529 18.17 -7.93 18.46
C GLN A 529 16.64 -8.14 18.50
N ARG A 530 15.92 -7.38 19.35
CA ARG A 530 14.44 -7.43 19.41
C ARG A 530 13.81 -6.91 18.12
N TYR A 531 14.32 -5.82 17.56
CA TYR A 531 13.87 -5.27 16.27
C TYR A 531 14.04 -6.29 15.13
N HIS A 532 15.21 -6.94 15.05
CA HIS A 532 15.46 -7.97 14.03
C HIS A 532 14.63 -9.26 14.26
N ALA A 533 14.35 -9.62 15.51
CA ALA A 533 13.46 -10.74 15.80
C ALA A 533 12.03 -10.42 15.34
N TRP A 534 11.53 -9.22 15.67
CA TRP A 534 10.21 -8.75 15.25
C TRP A 534 10.08 -8.70 13.72
N SER A 535 11.08 -8.21 12.98
CA SER A 535 10.98 -8.06 11.53
C SER A 535 10.76 -9.40 10.80
N LYS A 536 11.29 -10.49 11.36
CA LYS A 536 11.03 -11.86 10.87
C LYS A 536 9.67 -12.39 11.32
N GLU A 537 9.25 -12.08 12.54
CA GLU A 537 7.95 -12.49 13.07
C GLU A 537 6.80 -11.86 12.26
N ILE A 538 6.85 -10.55 12.01
CA ILE A 538 5.78 -9.86 11.29
C ILE A 538 5.68 -10.32 9.83
N ALA A 539 6.80 -10.60 9.16
CA ALA A 539 6.81 -11.17 7.81
C ALA A 539 6.12 -12.55 7.77
N GLN A 540 6.39 -13.39 8.78
CA GLN A 540 5.70 -14.68 8.92
C GLN A 540 4.19 -14.50 9.12
N LEU A 541 3.75 -13.51 9.90
CA LEU A 541 2.33 -13.25 10.10
C LEU A 541 1.63 -12.79 8.82
N TYR A 542 2.28 -11.98 7.99
CA TYR A 542 1.73 -11.63 6.68
C TYR A 542 1.60 -12.85 5.77
N ARG A 543 2.59 -13.76 5.75
CA ARG A 543 2.49 -15.03 4.99
C ARG A 543 1.34 -15.91 5.47
N GLU A 544 1.07 -15.93 6.77
CA GLU A 544 -0.04 -16.72 7.34
C GLU A 544 -1.41 -16.09 7.09
N LEU A 545 -1.47 -14.75 7.02
CA LEU A 545 -2.70 -13.98 6.82
C LEU A 545 -3.07 -13.79 5.35
N LEU A 546 -2.12 -13.80 4.43
CA LEU A 546 -2.37 -13.55 3.01
C LEU A 546 -2.55 -14.88 2.25
N PRO A 547 -3.37 -14.89 1.18
CA PRO A 547 -3.81 -16.14 0.56
C PRO A 547 -2.72 -16.79 -0.30
N GLN A 548 -1.81 -16.02 -0.86
CA GLN A 548 -0.77 -16.50 -1.79
C GLN A 548 0.51 -16.90 -1.05
N GLU A 549 1.27 -17.85 -1.64
CA GLU A 549 2.60 -18.23 -1.16
C GLU A 549 3.57 -17.03 -1.23
N ASP A 550 3.58 -16.36 -2.39
CA ASP A 550 4.25 -15.08 -2.60
C ASP A 550 3.36 -13.95 -2.06
N TYR A 551 3.32 -13.81 -0.73
CA TYR A 551 2.46 -12.87 0.00
C TYR A 551 2.60 -11.41 -0.47
N GLU A 552 3.74 -11.08 -1.07
CA GLU A 552 4.08 -9.75 -1.58
C GLU A 552 3.05 -9.23 -2.58
N TYR A 553 2.38 -10.08 -3.37
CA TYR A 553 1.30 -9.65 -4.27
C TYR A 553 0.06 -9.14 -3.54
N GLY A 554 -0.20 -9.65 -2.33
CA GLY A 554 -1.25 -9.18 -1.44
C GLY A 554 -0.81 -8.02 -0.53
N PHE A 555 0.49 -7.73 -0.45
CA PHE A 555 1.05 -6.66 0.38
C PHE A 555 1.39 -5.39 -0.40
N ASP A 556 2.12 -5.52 -1.52
CA ASP A 556 2.64 -4.41 -2.32
C ASP A 556 1.56 -3.83 -3.25
N PRO A 557 1.13 -2.57 -3.08
CA PRO A 557 0.16 -1.95 -3.97
C PRO A 557 0.77 -1.42 -5.29
N TYR A 558 2.04 -1.75 -5.60
CA TYR A 558 2.78 -1.19 -6.74
C TYR A 558 3.56 -2.22 -7.56
N TRP A 559 3.25 -3.52 -7.44
CA TRP A 559 3.91 -4.56 -8.22
C TRP A 559 3.61 -4.48 -9.73
N VAL A 560 2.54 -3.77 -10.12
CA VAL A 560 2.47 -3.06 -11.41
C VAL A 560 2.33 -1.57 -11.14
N SER A 561 3.20 -0.75 -11.71
CA SER A 561 3.22 0.70 -11.44
C SER A 561 3.60 1.54 -12.66
N ALA A 562 3.17 2.81 -12.67
CA ALA A 562 3.48 3.76 -13.74
C ALA A 562 4.46 4.83 -13.27
N TYR A 563 5.38 5.21 -14.15
CA TYR A 563 6.25 6.36 -13.96
C TYR A 563 6.27 7.25 -15.22
N PRO A 564 5.81 8.52 -15.13
CA PRO A 564 5.22 9.14 -13.94
C PRO A 564 3.80 8.62 -13.66
N TYR A 565 3.40 8.54 -12.39
CA TYR A 565 2.03 8.20 -11.96
C TYR A 565 1.00 9.27 -12.35
N ARG A 566 1.42 10.55 -12.49
CA ARG A 566 0.55 11.67 -12.93
C ARG A 566 1.07 12.20 -14.28
N VAL A 567 0.33 11.94 -15.35
CA VAL A 567 0.72 12.23 -16.75
C VAL A 567 -0.11 13.38 -17.31
N ASP A 568 0.54 14.50 -17.67
CA ASP A 568 -0.17 15.71 -18.09
C ASP A 568 -0.20 15.82 -19.61
N LEU A 569 -1.35 15.47 -20.19
CA LEU A 569 -1.63 15.58 -21.62
C LEU A 569 -2.48 16.82 -21.92
N THR A 570 -2.50 17.87 -21.09
CA THR A 570 -3.25 19.10 -21.38
C THR A 570 -2.60 19.89 -22.51
N GLN A 571 -1.27 20.07 -22.44
CA GLN A 571 -0.49 20.84 -23.42
C GLN A 571 0.26 19.96 -24.43
N ALA A 572 0.56 18.70 -24.06
CA ALA A 572 1.24 17.75 -24.93
C ALA A 572 0.24 16.86 -25.68
N THR A 573 0.52 16.58 -26.96
CA THR A 573 -0.26 15.60 -27.74
C THR A 573 0.18 14.17 -27.47
N SER A 574 1.40 13.97 -26.95
CA SER A 574 1.89 12.65 -26.53
C SER A 574 2.90 12.76 -25.40
N GLN A 575 3.01 11.71 -24.60
CA GLN A 575 3.98 11.58 -23.51
C GLN A 575 4.33 10.11 -23.29
N ASP A 576 5.60 9.83 -23.00
CA ASP A 576 6.04 8.49 -22.63
C ASP A 576 5.81 8.23 -21.14
N VAL A 577 5.35 7.02 -20.83
CA VAL A 577 5.12 6.50 -19.48
C VAL A 577 5.80 5.14 -19.40
N THR A 578 6.54 4.90 -18.32
CA THR A 578 7.16 3.60 -18.06
C THR A 578 6.22 2.79 -17.17
N ILE A 579 5.83 1.61 -17.61
CA ILE A 579 5.07 0.65 -16.81
C ILE A 579 6.01 -0.42 -16.31
N SER A 580 6.13 -0.55 -15.00
CA SER A 580 6.97 -1.54 -14.34
C SER A 580 6.12 -2.73 -13.88
N VAL A 581 6.64 -3.93 -14.04
CA VAL A 581 6.04 -5.19 -13.57
C VAL A 581 7.07 -5.93 -12.73
N ARG A 582 6.69 -6.31 -11.52
CA ARG A 582 7.53 -7.03 -10.58
C ARG A 582 7.08 -8.48 -10.47
N ASN A 583 8.07 -9.38 -10.36
CA ASN A 583 7.86 -10.79 -10.10
C ASN A 583 8.52 -11.15 -8.77
N PHE A 584 7.72 -11.60 -7.80
CA PHE A 584 8.18 -12.04 -6.49
C PHE A 584 8.48 -13.53 -6.41
N ARG A 585 8.14 -14.26 -7.48
CA ARG A 585 8.27 -15.72 -7.50
C ARG A 585 9.71 -16.10 -7.78
N ASP A 586 10.11 -17.25 -7.26
CA ASP A 586 11.40 -17.90 -7.54
C ASP A 586 11.51 -18.50 -8.96
N ARG A 587 10.47 -18.29 -9.78
CA ARG A 587 10.34 -18.76 -11.16
C ARG A 587 9.89 -17.63 -12.09
N PRO A 588 10.16 -17.73 -13.40
CA PRO A 588 9.63 -16.78 -14.37
C PRO A 588 8.10 -16.72 -14.31
N GLN A 589 7.58 -15.51 -14.51
CA GLN A 589 6.15 -15.23 -14.54
C GLN A 589 5.79 -14.56 -15.86
N HIS A 590 4.75 -15.06 -16.52
CA HIS A 590 4.18 -14.39 -17.68
C HIS A 590 3.21 -13.31 -17.23
N HIS A 591 3.20 -12.16 -17.88
CA HIS A 591 2.21 -11.12 -17.63
C HIS A 591 1.55 -10.64 -18.92
N ARG A 592 0.31 -10.20 -18.79
CA ARG A 592 -0.43 -9.46 -19.79
C ARG A 592 -1.14 -8.29 -19.13
N ILE A 593 -0.85 -7.08 -19.60
CA ILE A 593 -1.41 -5.84 -19.04
C ILE A 593 -2.03 -5.01 -20.15
N ARG A 594 -3.30 -4.65 -20.02
CA ARG A 594 -3.98 -3.71 -20.91
C ARG A 594 -4.28 -2.42 -20.16
N LEU A 595 -3.84 -1.28 -20.71
CA LEU A 595 -4.18 0.03 -20.18
C LEU A 595 -5.61 0.39 -20.61
N ARG A 596 -6.49 0.66 -19.65
CA ARG A 596 -7.88 1.04 -19.88
C ARG A 596 -7.98 2.56 -20.01
N LEU A 597 -7.73 3.04 -21.22
CA LEU A 597 -7.64 4.48 -21.51
C LEU A 597 -9.02 5.11 -21.73
N PRO A 598 -9.21 6.39 -21.36
CA PRO A 598 -10.42 7.11 -21.72
C PRO A 598 -10.49 7.39 -23.22
N SER A 599 -11.70 7.64 -23.72
CA SER A 599 -11.95 8.02 -25.11
C SER A 599 -11.04 9.17 -25.57
N GLY A 600 -10.47 9.03 -26.77
CA GLY A 600 -9.58 10.03 -27.36
C GLY A 600 -8.12 9.93 -26.91
N VAL A 601 -7.75 8.92 -26.12
CA VAL A 601 -6.36 8.61 -25.77
C VAL A 601 -6.02 7.19 -26.24
N THR A 602 -4.83 7.03 -26.83
CA THR A 602 -4.30 5.73 -27.26
C THR A 602 -2.92 5.48 -26.65
N ALA A 603 -2.53 4.21 -26.57
CA ALA A 603 -1.21 3.77 -26.12
C ALA A 603 -0.51 2.96 -27.21
N THR A 604 0.81 3.16 -27.34
CA THR A 604 1.68 2.33 -28.16
C THR A 604 2.88 1.86 -27.33
N PRO A 605 3.02 0.54 -27.06
CA PRO A 605 2.04 -0.53 -27.33
C PRO A 605 0.76 -0.39 -26.46
N SER A 606 -0.36 -0.96 -26.92
CA SER A 606 -1.65 -0.93 -26.21
C SER A 606 -1.85 -2.08 -25.22
N ILE A 607 -1.06 -3.15 -25.37
CA ILE A 607 -1.01 -4.31 -24.51
C ILE A 607 0.47 -4.60 -24.22
N LEU A 608 0.79 -4.83 -22.96
CA LEU A 608 2.12 -5.14 -22.48
C LEU A 608 2.14 -6.62 -22.10
N GLU A 609 2.84 -7.42 -22.88
CA GLU A 609 2.96 -8.86 -22.68
C GLU A 609 4.44 -9.24 -22.64
N GLY A 610 4.79 -10.19 -21.78
CA GLY A 610 6.17 -10.67 -21.67
C GLY A 610 6.36 -11.56 -20.45
N ASP A 611 7.60 -12.01 -20.27
CA ASP A 611 8.01 -12.79 -19.11
C ASP A 611 8.94 -11.94 -18.23
N VAL A 612 8.70 -11.97 -16.93
CA VAL A 612 9.59 -11.40 -15.92
C VAL A 612 10.39 -12.54 -15.30
N PRO A 613 11.73 -12.47 -15.22
CA PRO A 613 12.53 -13.51 -14.56
C PRO A 613 12.17 -13.62 -13.08
N ALA A 614 12.57 -14.74 -12.46
CA ALA A 614 12.47 -14.92 -11.01
C ALA A 614 13.07 -13.73 -10.25
N ASP A 615 12.42 -13.32 -9.16
CA ASP A 615 12.83 -12.18 -8.31
C ASP A 615 13.15 -10.90 -9.12
N GLY A 616 12.41 -10.72 -10.21
CA GLY A 616 12.75 -9.79 -11.28
C GLY A 616 11.83 -8.59 -11.40
N ARG A 617 12.27 -7.62 -12.22
CA ARG A 617 11.45 -6.50 -12.66
C ARG A 617 11.63 -6.30 -14.16
N HIS A 618 10.54 -5.99 -14.84
CA HIS A 618 10.54 -5.64 -16.26
C HIS A 618 9.85 -4.30 -16.47
N GLU A 619 10.34 -3.51 -17.43
CA GLU A 619 9.81 -2.18 -17.73
C GLU A 619 9.41 -2.07 -19.19
N HIS A 620 8.21 -1.54 -19.43
CA HIS A 620 7.69 -1.21 -20.75
C HIS A 620 7.64 0.31 -20.91
N THR A 621 8.22 0.85 -21.97
CA THR A 621 7.96 2.25 -22.35
C THR A 621 6.72 2.30 -23.23
N VAL A 622 5.72 3.06 -22.78
CA VAL A 622 4.42 3.24 -23.44
C VAL A 622 4.26 4.69 -23.85
N LYS A 623 4.05 4.93 -25.15
CA LYS A 623 3.71 6.24 -25.66
C LYS A 623 2.20 6.45 -25.58
N LEU A 624 1.76 7.37 -24.73
CA LEU A 624 0.38 7.85 -24.72
C LEU A 624 0.21 8.94 -25.76
N THR A 625 -0.89 8.91 -26.52
CA THR A 625 -1.20 9.92 -27.54
C THR A 625 -2.67 10.34 -27.43
N ARG A 626 -2.91 11.66 -27.36
CA ARG A 626 -4.25 12.26 -27.41
C ARG A 626 -4.61 12.55 -28.86
N THR A 627 -5.80 12.13 -29.32
CA THR A 627 -6.29 12.43 -30.66
C THR A 627 -6.75 13.89 -30.77
N GLU A 628 -6.44 14.56 -31.89
CA GLU A 628 -6.96 15.91 -32.19
C GLU A 628 -7.90 15.91 -33.41
N PRO A 629 -9.03 16.66 -33.37
CA PRO A 629 -9.49 17.49 -32.25
C PRO A 629 -10.04 16.64 -31.10
N PHE A 630 -9.66 16.98 -29.86
CA PHE A 630 -10.15 16.28 -28.68
C PHE A 630 -11.53 16.82 -28.30
N ARG A 631 -12.51 15.93 -28.11
CA ARG A 631 -13.82 16.26 -27.53
C ARG A 631 -14.02 15.38 -26.31
N THR A 632 -14.30 16.00 -25.17
CA THR A 632 -14.79 15.27 -24.01
C THR A 632 -16.22 14.80 -24.30
N GLU A 633 -16.41 13.50 -24.46
CA GLU A 633 -17.76 12.94 -24.32
C GLU A 633 -18.14 13.07 -22.84
N PRO A 634 -19.23 13.77 -22.48
CA PRO A 634 -19.69 13.80 -21.11
C PRO A 634 -20.08 12.38 -20.68
N PHE A 635 -19.70 11.98 -19.47
CA PHE A 635 -20.29 10.79 -18.84
C PHE A 635 -21.82 10.95 -18.86
N PRO A 636 -22.59 9.87 -19.09
CA PRO A 636 -24.04 9.95 -19.06
C PRO A 636 -24.48 10.46 -17.68
N ALA A 637 -24.86 11.74 -17.62
CA ALA A 637 -25.35 12.36 -16.41
C ALA A 637 -26.67 11.69 -16.01
N GLU A 638 -26.78 11.27 -14.75
CA GLU A 638 -28.08 10.99 -14.15
C GLU A 638 -28.98 12.21 -14.36
N LYS A 639 -30.18 11.99 -14.90
CA LYS A 639 -31.23 13.00 -14.81
C LYS A 639 -31.46 13.29 -13.32
N PRO A 640 -31.47 14.56 -12.89
CA PRO A 640 -31.58 14.89 -11.48
C PRO A 640 -32.90 14.34 -10.92
N ASN A 641 -32.81 13.50 -9.91
CA ASN A 641 -33.95 13.10 -9.10
C ASN A 641 -34.31 14.29 -8.20
N THR A 642 -35.49 14.88 -8.44
CA THR A 642 -36.00 16.01 -7.68
C THR A 642 -36.51 15.54 -6.33
N ASP A 643 -35.62 15.39 -5.34
CA ASP A 643 -36.03 15.37 -3.94
C ASP A 643 -35.04 16.17 -3.09
N SER A 644 -35.47 17.37 -2.73
CA SER A 644 -34.75 18.34 -1.91
C SER A 644 -34.96 18.04 -0.43
N ASN A 645 -33.88 17.68 0.29
CA ASN A 645 -33.51 18.24 1.60
C ASN A 645 -32.37 17.45 2.25
N SER A 646 -31.13 17.87 2.01
CA SER A 646 -30.09 17.78 3.04
C SER A 646 -29.12 18.96 2.88
N LYS A 647 -29.08 19.82 3.90
CA LYS A 647 -28.06 20.87 4.02
C LYS A 647 -26.77 20.20 4.49
N ILE A 648 -25.87 19.91 3.56
CA ILE A 648 -24.49 19.53 3.88
C ILE A 648 -23.63 20.80 3.87
N ASN A 649 -22.81 20.91 4.91
CA ASN A 649 -21.98 22.06 5.24
C ASN A 649 -20.87 22.23 4.19
N THR A 650 -21.02 23.19 3.28
CA THR A 650 -20.06 23.49 2.20
C THR A 650 -18.92 24.34 2.73
N ASN A 651 -17.87 23.70 3.25
CA ASN A 651 -16.54 24.30 3.45
C ASN A 651 -15.45 23.32 2.98
N VAL A 652 -15.68 22.67 1.83
CA VAL A 652 -14.63 22.03 1.04
C VAL A 652 -14.53 22.87 -0.22
N THR A 653 -13.38 23.53 -0.41
CA THR A 653 -13.04 24.15 -1.68
C THR A 653 -13.01 23.05 -2.75
N ASP A 654 -13.98 23.09 -3.66
CA ASP A 654 -14.00 22.30 -4.90
C ASP A 654 -12.74 22.64 -5.72
N ASP A 655 -11.66 21.89 -5.48
CA ASP A 655 -10.67 21.59 -6.52
C ASP A 655 -11.24 20.39 -7.30
N THR A 656 -12.23 20.64 -8.16
CA THR A 656 -12.49 19.67 -9.24
C THR A 656 -11.29 19.78 -10.15
N ASP A 657 -10.31 18.87 -10.00
CA ASP A 657 -9.15 18.75 -10.88
C ASP A 657 -9.65 18.45 -12.31
N GLY A 658 -9.99 19.51 -13.03
CA GLY A 658 -10.54 19.48 -14.38
C GLY A 658 -9.76 18.57 -15.31
N GLY A 659 -10.48 17.69 -16.01
CA GLY A 659 -9.87 16.78 -16.99
C GLY A 659 -9.08 15.59 -16.43
N VAL A 660 -9.03 15.37 -15.10
CA VAL A 660 -8.40 14.17 -14.54
C VAL A 660 -9.19 12.90 -14.85
N ARG A 661 -8.48 11.84 -15.23
CA ARG A 661 -9.02 10.50 -15.48
C ARG A 661 -8.11 9.45 -14.85
N ILE A 662 -8.73 8.40 -14.32
CA ILE A 662 -8.04 7.21 -13.80
C ILE A 662 -7.83 6.25 -14.99
N VAL A 663 -6.61 5.75 -15.16
CA VAL A 663 -6.28 4.74 -16.16
C VAL A 663 -5.87 3.47 -15.40
N PRO A 664 -6.79 2.51 -15.21
CA PRO A 664 -6.44 1.27 -14.56
C PRO A 664 -5.69 0.33 -15.51
N PHE A 665 -4.94 -0.58 -14.90
CA PHE A 665 -4.29 -1.71 -15.56
C PHE A 665 -5.18 -2.93 -15.43
N ASP A 666 -5.70 -3.47 -16.54
CA ASP A 666 -6.33 -4.79 -16.58
C ASP A 666 -5.23 -5.84 -16.66
N ILE A 667 -4.94 -6.46 -15.51
CA ILE A 667 -3.76 -7.31 -15.28
C ILE A 667 -4.12 -8.79 -15.31
N THR A 668 -3.30 -9.57 -16.00
CA THR A 668 -3.28 -11.04 -15.94
C THR A 668 -1.87 -11.51 -15.66
N LEU A 669 -1.69 -12.36 -14.64
CA LEU A 669 -0.45 -13.05 -14.34
C LEU A 669 -0.64 -14.54 -14.64
N ASP A 670 0.18 -15.08 -15.54
CA ASP A 670 0.00 -16.40 -16.16
C ASP A 670 -1.43 -16.61 -16.66
N THR A 671 -2.25 -17.36 -15.92
CA THR A 671 -3.66 -17.66 -16.22
C THR A 671 -4.65 -16.93 -15.31
N GLU A 672 -4.17 -16.27 -14.25
CA GLU A 672 -5.00 -15.58 -13.26
C GLU A 672 -5.18 -14.12 -13.66
N ARG A 673 -6.43 -13.67 -13.79
CA ARG A 673 -6.76 -12.29 -14.13
C ARG A 673 -7.17 -11.53 -12.88
N HIS A 674 -6.34 -10.57 -12.46
CA HIS A 674 -6.60 -9.69 -11.32
C HIS A 674 -7.51 -8.50 -11.67
N GLY A 675 -7.76 -8.27 -12.96
CA GLY A 675 -8.58 -7.15 -13.42
C GLY A 675 -7.90 -5.80 -13.19
N GLU A 676 -8.71 -4.77 -13.01
CA GLU A 676 -8.32 -3.36 -12.86
C GLU A 676 -7.75 -3.04 -11.46
N LEU A 677 -6.71 -3.75 -11.02
CA LEU A 677 -6.22 -3.66 -9.63
C LEU A 677 -5.52 -2.33 -9.33
N PHE A 678 -4.54 -1.94 -10.15
CA PHE A 678 -3.77 -0.69 -10.00
C PHE A 678 -4.07 0.31 -11.11
N ASP A 679 -3.58 1.54 -10.94
CA ASP A 679 -3.88 2.64 -11.85
C ASP A 679 -2.74 3.65 -11.96
N PHE A 680 -2.92 4.61 -12.86
CA PHE A 680 -2.25 5.90 -12.85
C PHE A 680 -3.22 6.99 -13.33
N LEU A 681 -2.83 8.26 -13.16
CA LEU A 681 -3.68 9.39 -13.51
C LEU A 681 -3.19 10.07 -14.77
N ILE A 682 -4.15 10.45 -15.62
CA ILE A 682 -3.90 11.37 -16.72
C ILE A 682 -4.75 12.62 -16.57
N ARG A 683 -4.22 13.75 -17.03
CA ARG A 683 -4.97 15.00 -17.13
C ARG A 683 -5.11 15.41 -18.58
N LEU A 684 -6.35 15.65 -19.01
CA LEU A 684 -6.72 16.02 -20.38
C LEU A 684 -7.27 17.45 -20.41
N PRO A 685 -7.31 18.12 -21.58
CA PRO A 685 -8.03 19.38 -21.73
C PRO A 685 -9.51 19.18 -21.42
N GLU A 686 -10.13 20.24 -20.88
CA GLU A 686 -11.59 20.34 -20.73
C GLU A 686 -12.31 20.59 -22.06
#